data_AF-A0A8C2ZZ87-F1
#
_entry.id   AF-A0A8C2ZZ87-F1
#
_cell.length_a   1.000
_cell.length_b   1.000
_cell.length_c   1.000
_cell.angle_alpha   90.00
_cell.angle_beta   90.00
_cell.angle_gamma   90.00
#
_symmetry.space_group_name_H-M   'P 1'
#
loop_
_entity.id
_entity.type
_entity.pdbx_description
1 polymer ?
#
loop_
_entity_poly.entity_id
_entity_poly.type
_entity_poly.pdbx_seq_one_letter_code
_entity_poly.pdbx_strand_id
1 'polypeptide(L)'
;LFLQAKTRGRSPRKKATVCGFPISIFFIVVNEFCERFSYYGMRAVLVLYFKYFLQWDDDLSTTIYHTFVALCYLTPILGAIVADSWLGKFKTIVYLSIVYTLGQVVLAVSAIHDISDANRDGTPDNMTLHVALSMLGLLLIALGTGGIKPCVAAFGGDQFQDHQEKQRSTFFSIFYLSINAGSLLSTVITPILRAQECGIYTQQQCYSLAFGVPAALMVVSLIVFIIGSGMYIKTPPQGNIMVKVFRCIAVMYSPTFPKENPLDGLVRGEKLLIAQVKMVLRVLFLYIPLPMFWALFDQQGSRWTLQATIMNGDFGILKIQPDQMQTVNPILILALVPIMDSLLYPLIAKCKINFTPLKRMTVGMLFAALAFIAAALVQIQIDQTMPKFPSSSEGQVKFININNRSLEVKAGTSEFTLGAFTANEDYLTFDKAFNVSLESGVGSVTTLENGSRSTMVIVQEGVLFRPFQPVSPPSCSEFRFFNGLGSNVTVGVNFGVIAANNMSGYVMFPQGATQFRVESAAGECVYSQDLGFGSSFTLIIPPTFAFVDNCGQSIQTVVDIKPNTIHMAWQIPQYFLMTLGEVVFSVTGLEFAYSQAPSNMKSVLQAGWLLTVAVGNIIVLIIAEAATLDDQWAEYILFASLLVVVCFIFAFMAHFYTYIDPAKIEAQFAERDPEEKEKEKRKSVEMTRKGSAEQRKEDRRSSDSSSDKEKTRQTRI
;
A
#
# COMPACT_ATOMS: atom_id res chain seq x y z
N LEU A 1 38.82 41.90 20.47
CA LEU A 1 39.08 40.92 21.55
C LEU A 1 37.83 40.08 21.78
N PHE A 2 37.62 39.03 20.96
CA PHE A 2 36.78 37.87 21.29
C PHE A 2 37.31 36.69 20.48
N LEU A 3 37.51 35.58 21.19
CA LEU A 3 38.33 34.40 20.90
C LEU A 3 38.17 33.74 19.51
N GLN A 4 39.27 33.73 18.71
CA GLN A 4 39.57 32.69 17.74
C GLN A 4 40.24 31.52 18.47
N ALA A 5 39.47 30.50 18.85
CA ALA A 5 40.03 29.22 19.30
C ALA A 5 40.50 28.43 18.08
N LYS A 6 41.82 28.42 17.87
CA LYS A 6 42.55 27.65 16.86
C LYS A 6 42.45 26.16 17.17
N THR A 7 41.43 25.48 16.65
CA THR A 7 41.36 24.02 16.63
C THR A 7 42.46 23.50 15.69
N ARG A 8 43.42 22.76 16.27
CA ARG A 8 44.49 22.06 15.55
C ARG A 8 43.87 21.20 14.44
N GLY A 9 44.21 21.50 13.19
CA GLY A 9 43.80 20.72 12.02
C GLY A 9 44.33 19.30 12.10
N ARG A 10 43.42 18.33 12.28
CA ARG A 10 43.62 16.98 11.74
C ARG A 10 43.55 17.10 10.23
N SER A 11 44.51 16.53 9.50
CA SER A 11 44.42 16.47 8.04
C SER A 11 43.11 15.76 7.65
N PRO A 12 42.42 16.20 6.57
CA PRO A 12 41.25 15.50 6.10
C PRO A 12 41.71 14.10 5.66
N ARG A 13 41.24 13.06 6.36
CA ARG A 13 41.39 11.67 5.88
C ARG A 13 40.86 11.65 4.45
N LYS A 14 41.71 11.29 3.47
CA LYS A 14 41.29 11.04 2.09
C LYS A 14 40.14 10.05 2.15
N LYS A 15 38.91 10.51 1.88
CA LYS A 15 37.75 9.63 1.85
C LYS A 15 37.95 8.70 0.67
N ALA A 16 38.01 7.40 0.94
CA ALA A 16 38.07 6.40 -0.12
C ALA A 16 36.83 6.56 -1.00
N THR A 17 37.06 6.67 -2.31
CA THR A 17 36.03 6.85 -3.33
C THR A 17 36.01 5.60 -4.19
N VAL A 18 34.81 5.10 -4.49
CA VAL A 18 34.59 3.99 -5.42
C VAL A 18 33.73 4.53 -6.55
N CYS A 19 34.19 4.39 -7.80
CA CYS A 19 33.53 4.94 -8.99
C CYS A 19 33.23 6.45 -8.91
N GLY A 20 34.07 7.22 -8.20
CA GLY A 20 33.89 8.67 -8.00
C GLY A 20 32.90 9.06 -6.90
N PHE A 21 32.26 8.10 -6.22
CA PHE A 21 31.35 8.34 -5.10
C PHE A 21 32.03 8.09 -3.74
N PRO A 22 31.74 8.91 -2.72
CA PRO A 22 32.02 8.55 -1.33
C PRO A 22 31.48 7.16 -0.97
N ILE A 23 32.33 6.28 -0.42
CA ILE A 23 31.90 4.92 0.00
C ILE A 23 30.71 4.97 0.99
N SER A 24 30.57 6.06 1.74
CA SER A 24 29.42 6.29 2.63
C SER A 24 28.07 6.18 1.93
N ILE A 25 27.98 6.50 0.64
CA ILE A 25 26.71 6.48 -0.11
C ILE A 25 26.20 5.06 -0.32
N PHE A 26 27.11 4.10 -0.52
CA PHE A 26 26.73 2.70 -0.73
C PHE A 26 25.90 2.16 0.45
N PHE A 27 26.31 2.49 1.68
CA PHE A 27 25.57 2.11 2.89
C PHE A 27 24.16 2.71 2.93
N ILE A 28 23.99 3.95 2.46
CA ILE A 28 22.68 4.63 2.42
C ILE A 28 21.79 3.99 1.36
N VAL A 29 22.33 3.68 0.18
CA VAL A 29 21.58 3.04 -0.92
C VAL A 29 21.14 1.63 -0.56
N VAL A 30 22.03 0.82 0.06
CA VAL A 30 21.66 -0.52 0.53
C VAL A 30 20.61 -0.45 1.64
N ASN A 31 20.75 0.49 2.58
CA ASN A 31 19.73 0.73 3.60
C ASN A 31 18.38 1.09 2.96
N GLU A 32 18.37 1.99 1.97
CA GLU A 32 17.12 2.35 1.29
C GLU A 32 16.50 1.14 0.57
N PHE A 33 17.29 0.34 -0.14
CA PHE A 33 16.80 -0.85 -0.81
C PHE A 33 16.17 -1.85 0.17
N CYS A 34 16.86 -2.17 1.27
CA CYS A 34 16.37 -3.11 2.29
C CYS A 34 15.12 -2.59 3.00
N GLU A 35 15.06 -1.30 3.35
CA GLU A 35 13.88 -0.69 3.96
C GLU A 35 12.67 -0.72 3.01
N ARG A 36 12.87 -0.38 1.73
CA ARG A 36 11.81 -0.38 0.73
C ARG A 36 11.29 -1.79 0.46
N PHE A 37 12.20 -2.77 0.36
CA PHE A 37 11.80 -4.17 0.29
C PHE A 37 10.95 -4.57 1.49
N SER A 38 11.41 -4.23 2.70
CA SER A 38 10.72 -4.58 3.95
C SER A 38 9.32 -3.98 4.03
N TYR A 39 9.19 -2.68 3.70
CA TYR A 39 7.92 -1.96 3.73
C TYR A 39 6.92 -2.50 2.70
N TYR A 40 7.30 -2.57 1.42
CA TYR A 40 6.38 -2.98 0.36
C TYR A 40 6.02 -4.46 0.43
N GLY A 41 6.97 -5.34 0.80
CA GLY A 41 6.72 -6.78 0.95
C GLY A 41 5.73 -7.08 2.06
N MET A 42 5.94 -6.51 3.25
CA MET A 42 5.01 -6.65 4.36
C MET A 42 3.64 -6.06 4.03
N ARG A 43 3.60 -4.84 3.45
CA ARG A 43 2.36 -4.17 3.06
C ARG A 43 1.56 -4.98 2.03
N ALA A 44 2.21 -5.63 1.07
CA ALA A 44 1.53 -6.37 0.00
C ALA A 44 0.67 -7.53 0.52
N VAL A 45 1.15 -8.25 1.53
CA VAL A 45 0.48 -9.43 2.09
C VAL A 45 -0.46 -9.10 3.26
N LEU A 46 -0.43 -7.86 3.76
CA LEU A 46 -1.04 -7.48 5.03
C LEU A 46 -2.57 -7.64 5.06
N VAL A 47 -3.27 -7.28 3.98
CA VAL A 47 -4.73 -7.42 3.93
C VAL A 47 -5.18 -8.88 3.96
N LEU A 48 -4.40 -9.77 3.32
CA LEU A 48 -4.67 -11.21 3.33
C LEU A 48 -4.36 -11.83 4.70
N TYR A 49 -3.36 -11.31 5.40
CA TYR A 49 -3.10 -11.68 6.79
C TYR A 49 -4.30 -11.35 7.70
N PHE A 50 -4.87 -10.16 7.57
CA PHE A 50 -6.07 -9.81 8.33
C PHE A 50 -7.26 -10.73 8.03
N LYS A 51 -7.51 -10.99 6.74
CA LYS A 51 -8.61 -11.84 6.29
C LYS A 51 -8.45 -13.30 6.70
N TYR A 52 -7.31 -13.92 6.40
CA TYR A 52 -7.15 -15.37 6.51
C TYR A 52 -6.47 -15.82 7.80
N PHE A 53 -5.64 -15.00 8.43
CA PHE A 53 -4.99 -15.36 9.69
C PHE A 53 -5.79 -14.84 10.88
N LEU A 54 -6.09 -13.53 10.90
CA LEU A 54 -6.88 -12.94 11.99
C LEU A 54 -8.39 -13.17 11.86
N GLN A 55 -8.84 -13.74 10.75
CA GLN A 55 -10.25 -14.07 10.48
C GLN A 55 -11.18 -12.85 10.54
N TRP A 56 -10.70 -11.71 10.06
CA TRP A 56 -11.50 -10.50 9.92
C TRP A 56 -12.24 -10.47 8.58
N ASP A 57 -13.39 -9.78 8.55
CA ASP A 57 -14.10 -9.53 7.30
C ASP A 57 -13.33 -8.56 6.38
N ASP A 58 -13.80 -8.43 5.14
CA ASP A 58 -13.16 -7.64 4.09
C ASP A 58 -13.14 -6.13 4.43
N ASP A 59 -14.13 -5.63 5.16
CA ASP A 59 -14.28 -4.22 5.50
C ASP A 59 -13.35 -3.83 6.65
N LEU A 60 -13.35 -4.59 7.74
CA LEU A 60 -12.44 -4.41 8.86
C LEU A 60 -10.98 -4.56 8.42
N SER A 61 -10.68 -5.55 7.58
CA SER A 61 -9.34 -5.73 7.00
C SER A 61 -8.91 -4.51 6.20
N THR A 62 -9.81 -3.95 5.39
CA THR A 62 -9.56 -2.73 4.59
C THR A 62 -9.39 -1.50 5.49
N THR A 63 -10.23 -1.35 6.52
CA THR A 63 -10.18 -0.24 7.49
C THR A 63 -8.87 -0.21 8.27
N ILE A 64 -8.42 -1.34 8.80
CA ILE A 64 -7.15 -1.39 9.54
C ILE A 64 -5.96 -1.18 8.60
N TYR A 65 -6.00 -1.71 7.38
CA TYR A 65 -4.98 -1.48 6.36
C TYR A 65 -4.81 0.02 6.06
N HIS A 66 -5.90 0.72 5.75
CA HIS A 66 -5.83 2.15 5.43
C HIS A 66 -5.50 3.00 6.66
N THR A 67 -5.92 2.61 7.86
CA THR A 67 -5.49 3.26 9.11
C THR A 67 -3.97 3.17 9.28
N PHE A 68 -3.39 2.00 9.06
CA PHE A 68 -1.95 1.80 9.11
C PHE A 68 -1.20 2.65 8.08
N VAL A 69 -1.68 2.68 6.83
CA VAL A 69 -1.08 3.50 5.77
C VAL A 69 -1.19 4.99 6.09
N ALA A 70 -2.35 5.46 6.57
CA ALA A 70 -2.55 6.84 6.99
C ALA A 70 -1.55 7.25 8.07
N LEU A 71 -1.33 6.40 9.09
CA LEU A 71 -0.34 6.64 10.13
C LEU A 71 1.08 6.71 9.55
N CYS A 72 1.46 5.79 8.65
CA CYS A 72 2.78 5.79 8.00
C CYS A 72 3.09 7.09 7.23
N TYR A 73 2.07 7.77 6.70
CA TYR A 73 2.21 9.01 5.95
C TYR A 73 1.95 10.28 6.77
N LEU A 74 1.40 10.15 7.99
CA LEU A 74 1.21 11.24 8.95
C LEU A 74 2.42 11.43 9.89
N THR A 75 3.03 10.34 10.36
CA THR A 75 4.20 10.35 11.26
C THR A 75 5.50 10.93 10.67
N PRO A 76 5.71 11.10 9.33
CA PRO A 76 6.83 11.88 8.80
C PRO A 76 6.96 13.30 9.37
N ILE A 77 5.84 13.96 9.68
CA ILE A 77 5.86 15.30 10.27
C ILE A 77 6.57 15.25 11.63
N LEU A 78 6.29 14.23 12.44
CA LEU A 78 6.93 14.01 13.74
C LEU A 78 8.42 13.71 13.58
N GLY A 79 8.78 12.85 12.62
CA GLY A 79 10.17 12.51 12.32
C GLY A 79 11.01 13.73 11.93
N ALA A 80 10.48 14.59 11.06
CA ALA A 80 11.12 15.83 10.65
C ALA A 80 11.31 16.79 11.83
N ILE A 81 10.28 16.99 12.67
CA ILE A 81 10.37 17.83 13.87
C ILE A 81 11.48 17.34 14.80
N VAL A 82 11.53 16.03 15.07
CA VAL A 82 12.52 15.43 15.97
C VAL A 82 13.94 15.54 15.41
N ALA A 83 14.12 15.31 14.11
CA ALA A 83 15.41 15.44 13.43
C ALA A 83 15.94 16.87 13.43
N ASP A 84 15.10 17.85 13.11
CA ASP A 84 15.54 19.24 12.95
C ASP A 84 15.67 19.98 14.29
N SER A 85 14.87 19.60 15.29
CA SER A 85 14.81 20.33 16.58
C SER A 85 15.73 19.75 17.65
N TRP A 86 15.89 18.42 17.70
CA TRP A 86 16.45 17.77 18.89
C TRP A 86 17.60 16.82 18.60
N LEU A 87 17.38 15.77 17.80
CA LEU A 87 18.32 14.64 17.70
C LEU A 87 19.32 14.78 16.55
N GLY A 88 18.98 15.53 15.50
CA GLY A 88 19.71 15.52 14.22
C GLY A 88 19.34 14.30 13.35
N LYS A 89 19.40 14.46 12.02
CA LYS A 89 18.97 13.45 11.03
C LYS A 89 19.53 12.04 11.30
N PHE A 90 20.84 11.91 11.54
CA PHE A 90 21.49 10.62 11.75
C PHE A 90 20.92 9.86 12.97
N LYS A 91 20.78 10.53 14.12
CA LYS A 91 20.27 9.87 15.34
C LYS A 91 18.79 9.54 15.21
N THR A 92 18.00 10.42 14.59
CA THR A 92 16.59 10.14 14.30
C THR A 92 16.42 8.91 13.43
N ILE A 93 17.22 8.78 12.36
CA ILE A 93 17.19 7.58 11.50
C ILE A 93 17.51 6.33 12.33
N VAL A 94 18.58 6.32 13.13
CA VAL A 94 18.97 5.14 13.92
C VAL A 94 17.88 4.75 14.94
N TYR A 95 17.41 5.70 15.76
CA TYR A 95 16.43 5.37 16.81
C TYR A 95 15.09 4.92 16.23
N LEU A 96 14.59 5.57 15.19
CA LEU A 96 13.34 5.18 14.56
C LEU A 96 13.47 3.89 13.74
N SER A 97 14.63 3.62 13.14
CA SER A 97 14.89 2.31 12.52
C SER A 97 14.96 1.17 13.54
N ILE A 98 15.39 1.41 14.78
CA ILE A 98 15.29 0.41 15.87
C ILE A 98 13.82 0.14 16.20
N VAL A 99 13.02 1.19 16.39
CA VAL A 99 11.56 1.06 16.64
C VAL A 99 10.88 0.30 15.49
N TYR A 100 11.24 0.62 14.25
CA TYR A 100 10.74 -0.07 13.07
C TYR A 100 11.12 -1.55 13.08
N THR A 101 12.38 -1.87 13.34
CA THR A 101 12.89 -3.24 13.41
C THR A 101 12.14 -4.05 14.46
N LEU A 102 11.94 -3.48 15.65
CA LEU A 102 11.15 -4.11 16.72
C LEU A 102 9.70 -4.35 16.27
N GLY A 103 9.08 -3.37 15.61
CA GLY A 103 7.74 -3.53 15.06
C GLY A 103 7.61 -4.68 14.05
N GLN A 104 8.57 -4.79 13.13
CA GLN A 104 8.61 -5.89 12.15
C GLN A 104 8.82 -7.26 12.81
N VAL A 105 9.70 -7.33 13.82
CA VAL A 105 9.92 -8.58 14.58
C VAL A 105 8.66 -8.97 15.35
N VAL A 106 7.99 -8.02 16.02
CA VAL A 106 6.73 -8.27 16.73
C VAL A 106 5.64 -8.75 15.77
N LEU A 107 5.52 -8.14 14.59
CA LEU A 107 4.56 -8.57 13.57
C LEU A 107 4.89 -9.98 13.05
N ALA A 108 6.16 -10.29 12.79
CA ALA A 108 6.57 -11.63 12.36
C ALA A 108 6.29 -12.70 13.42
N VAL A 109 6.55 -12.39 14.69
CA VAL A 109 6.21 -13.27 15.83
C VAL A 109 4.70 -13.44 15.97
N SER A 110 3.92 -12.39 15.75
CA SER A 110 2.45 -12.46 15.80
C SER A 110 1.85 -13.38 14.75
N ALA A 111 2.58 -13.70 13.68
CA ALA A 111 2.12 -14.56 12.60
C ALA A 111 2.51 -16.05 12.77
N ILE A 112 2.99 -16.47 13.95
CA ILE A 112 3.37 -17.86 14.25
C ILE A 112 2.21 -18.56 14.97
N HIS A 113 1.51 -19.50 14.33
CA HIS A 113 0.40 -20.27 14.93
C HIS A 113 0.83 -21.01 16.20
N ASP A 114 1.99 -21.67 16.14
CA ASP A 114 2.53 -22.52 17.22
C ASP A 114 2.77 -21.81 18.57
N ILE A 115 2.70 -20.47 18.64
CA ILE A 115 2.85 -19.72 19.91
C ILE A 115 1.63 -19.91 20.82
N SER A 116 0.44 -20.04 20.25
CA SER A 116 -0.80 -20.21 21.02
C SER A 116 -1.59 -21.46 20.66
N ASP A 117 -1.13 -22.28 19.71
CA ASP A 117 -1.71 -23.57 19.38
C ASP A 117 -1.18 -24.68 20.32
N ALA A 118 -1.78 -24.80 21.51
CA ALA A 118 -1.40 -25.82 22.49
C ALA A 118 -2.02 -27.19 22.17
N ASN A 119 -3.18 -27.19 21.51
CA ASN A 119 -3.93 -28.40 21.13
C ASN A 119 -3.41 -29.07 19.83
N ARG A 120 -2.53 -28.38 19.09
CA ARG A 120 -1.89 -28.80 17.83
C ARG A 120 -2.87 -29.07 16.68
N ASP A 121 -4.01 -28.39 16.69
CA ASP A 121 -5.00 -28.51 15.63
C ASP A 121 -4.72 -27.58 14.43
N GLY A 122 -3.71 -26.72 14.54
CA GLY A 122 -3.33 -25.75 13.53
C GLY A 122 -4.07 -24.41 13.64
N THR A 123 -4.95 -24.23 14.61
CA THR A 123 -5.62 -22.95 14.87
C THR A 123 -5.09 -22.32 16.16
N PRO A 124 -4.88 -20.99 16.20
CA PRO A 124 -4.37 -20.36 17.42
C PRO A 124 -5.45 -20.39 18.52
N ASP A 125 -5.18 -21.00 19.68
CA ASP A 125 -6.15 -21.07 20.79
C ASP A 125 -6.47 -19.67 21.35
N ASN A 126 -5.55 -18.69 21.21
CA ASN A 126 -5.71 -17.33 21.71
C ASN A 126 -5.53 -16.26 20.63
N MET A 127 -6.55 -16.08 19.80
CA MET A 127 -6.57 -15.05 18.75
C MET A 127 -6.33 -13.62 19.29
N THR A 128 -6.77 -13.33 20.52
CA THR A 128 -6.62 -11.99 21.13
C THR A 128 -5.14 -11.59 21.25
N LEU A 129 -4.27 -12.55 21.58
CA LEU A 129 -2.83 -12.30 21.68
C LEU A 129 -2.23 -11.96 20.30
N HIS A 130 -2.62 -12.71 19.26
CA HIS A 130 -2.18 -12.45 17.88
C HIS A 130 -2.62 -11.07 17.39
N VAL A 131 -3.87 -10.70 17.65
CA VAL A 131 -4.40 -9.36 17.34
C VAL A 131 -3.62 -8.27 18.08
N ALA A 132 -3.42 -8.40 19.39
CA ALA A 132 -2.72 -7.40 20.19
C ALA A 132 -1.26 -7.18 19.74
N LEU A 133 -0.53 -8.28 19.48
CA LEU A 133 0.84 -8.20 18.96
C LEU A 133 0.87 -7.60 17.56
N SER A 134 -0.07 -7.98 16.68
CA SER A 134 -0.19 -7.41 15.34
C SER A 134 -0.40 -5.90 15.38
N MET A 135 -1.32 -5.42 16.20
CA MET A 135 -1.62 -3.98 16.32
C MET A 135 -0.44 -3.20 16.91
N LEU A 136 0.24 -3.77 17.92
CA LEU A 136 1.46 -3.18 18.46
C LEU A 136 2.57 -3.12 17.41
N GLY A 137 2.78 -4.21 16.65
CA GLY A 137 3.75 -4.29 15.57
C GLY A 137 3.50 -3.23 14.50
N LEU A 138 2.26 -3.10 14.02
CA LEU A 138 1.86 -2.11 13.01
C LEU A 138 2.03 -0.67 13.50
N LEU A 139 1.70 -0.38 14.76
CA LEU A 139 1.92 0.95 15.34
C LEU A 139 3.41 1.31 15.37
N LEU A 140 4.26 0.38 15.83
CA LEU A 140 5.71 0.59 15.87
C LEU A 140 6.29 0.75 14.47
N ILE A 141 5.83 -0.05 13.50
CA ILE A 141 6.21 0.08 12.09
C ILE A 141 5.81 1.46 11.55
N ALA A 142 4.58 1.91 11.78
CA ALA A 142 4.09 3.19 11.28
C ALA A 142 4.86 4.40 11.84
N LEU A 143 5.24 4.34 13.13
CA LEU A 143 6.12 5.34 13.75
C LEU A 143 7.53 5.29 13.17
N GLY A 144 8.05 4.08 12.98
CA GLY A 144 9.38 3.82 12.43
C GLY A 144 9.54 4.30 10.99
N THR A 145 8.82 3.69 10.04
CA THR A 145 8.94 4.02 8.60
C THR A 145 8.59 5.48 8.32
N GLY A 146 7.52 6.01 8.92
CA GLY A 146 7.11 7.36 8.63
C GLY A 146 8.14 8.38 9.13
N GLY A 147 8.71 8.21 10.32
CA GLY A 147 9.67 9.17 10.82
C GLY A 147 11.07 9.08 10.17
N ILE A 148 11.46 7.95 9.56
CA ILE A 148 12.71 7.86 8.78
C ILE A 148 12.58 8.43 7.36
N LYS A 149 11.40 8.33 6.72
CA LYS A 149 11.16 8.77 5.33
C LYS A 149 11.70 10.17 4.99
N PRO A 150 11.41 11.23 5.75
CA PRO A 150 11.89 12.57 5.43
C PRO A 150 13.40 12.75 5.71
N CYS A 151 13.98 11.88 6.53
CA CYS A 151 15.35 12.03 7.02
C CYS A 151 16.37 11.36 6.08
N VAL A 152 16.09 10.17 5.55
CA VAL A 152 17.09 9.35 4.82
C VAL A 152 17.52 10.01 3.50
N ALA A 153 16.56 10.44 2.68
CA ALA A 153 16.86 11.11 1.40
C ALA A 153 17.64 12.42 1.62
N ALA A 154 17.23 13.22 2.60
CA ALA A 154 17.91 14.46 2.96
C ALA A 154 19.34 14.18 3.49
N PHE A 155 19.50 13.15 4.33
CA PHE A 155 20.81 12.76 4.87
C PHE A 155 21.76 12.23 3.79
N GLY A 156 21.24 11.52 2.79
CA GLY A 156 22.00 11.10 1.61
C GLY A 156 22.48 12.28 0.77
N GLY A 157 21.61 13.28 0.56
CA GLY A 157 21.97 14.53 -0.12
C GLY A 157 23.09 15.31 0.58
N ASP A 158 23.07 15.34 1.92
CA ASP A 158 24.07 16.02 2.76
C ASP A 158 25.49 15.41 2.67
N GLN A 159 25.65 14.25 2.03
CA GLN A 159 26.98 13.61 1.86
C GLN A 159 27.83 14.25 0.76
N PHE A 160 27.22 15.09 -0.08
CA PHE A 160 27.88 15.79 -1.19
C PHE A 160 28.17 17.24 -0.83
N GLN A 161 29.31 17.76 -1.29
CA GLN A 161 29.63 19.18 -1.19
C GLN A 161 29.00 19.97 -2.35
N ASP A 162 28.91 21.29 -2.23
CA ASP A 162 28.26 22.16 -3.23
C ASP A 162 28.84 22.06 -4.63
N HIS A 163 30.14 21.75 -4.77
CA HIS A 163 30.80 21.56 -6.07
C HIS A 163 30.49 20.21 -6.75
N GLN A 164 29.79 19.29 -6.08
CA GLN A 164 29.53 17.92 -6.53
C GLN A 164 28.10 17.73 -7.07
N GLU A 165 27.52 18.75 -7.70
CA GLU A 165 26.11 18.72 -8.13
C GLU A 165 25.78 17.56 -9.07
N LYS A 166 26.67 17.26 -10.03
CA LYS A 166 26.49 16.14 -10.97
C LYS A 166 26.43 14.79 -10.25
N GLN A 167 27.29 14.59 -9.26
CA GLN A 167 27.33 13.35 -8.47
C GLN A 167 26.09 13.23 -7.58
N ARG A 168 25.64 14.34 -6.98
CA ARG A 168 24.41 14.40 -6.18
C ARG A 168 23.18 14.05 -7.02
N SER A 169 23.09 14.54 -8.26
CA SER A 169 22.00 14.18 -9.19
C SER A 169 22.01 12.69 -9.51
N THR A 170 23.16 12.11 -9.83
CA THR A 170 23.27 10.67 -10.12
C THR A 170 22.93 9.82 -8.90
N PHE A 171 23.28 10.27 -7.69
CA PHE A 171 22.86 9.60 -6.46
C PHE A 171 21.34 9.52 -6.33
N PHE A 172 20.61 10.61 -6.58
CA PHE A 172 19.15 10.57 -6.52
C PHE A 172 18.54 9.65 -7.58
N SER A 173 19.15 9.54 -8.77
CA SER A 173 18.74 8.54 -9.77
C SER A 173 18.96 7.10 -9.30
N ILE A 174 20.11 6.80 -8.68
CA ILE A 174 20.40 5.47 -8.10
C ILE A 174 19.44 5.19 -6.94
N PHE A 175 19.18 6.18 -6.09
CA PHE A 175 18.24 6.08 -4.97
C PHE A 175 16.83 5.74 -5.46
N TYR A 176 16.35 6.42 -6.51
CA TYR A 176 15.08 6.12 -7.16
C TYR A 176 15.03 4.72 -7.77
N LEU A 177 16.12 4.27 -8.41
CA LEU A 177 16.25 2.90 -8.92
C LEU A 177 16.14 1.87 -7.78
N SER A 178 16.80 2.12 -6.65
CA SER A 178 16.74 1.24 -5.47
C SER A 178 15.34 1.15 -4.85
N ILE A 179 14.58 2.24 -4.83
CA ILE A 179 13.18 2.24 -4.38
C ILE A 179 12.33 1.32 -5.25
N ASN A 180 12.39 1.51 -6.57
CA ASN A 180 11.58 0.72 -7.50
C ASN A 180 12.01 -0.75 -7.52
N ALA A 181 13.32 -1.03 -7.48
CA ALA A 181 13.83 -2.38 -7.39
C ALA A 181 13.39 -3.09 -6.10
N GLY A 182 13.44 -2.39 -4.95
CA GLY A 182 12.97 -2.92 -3.67
C GLY A 182 11.46 -3.22 -3.68
N SER A 183 10.65 -2.32 -4.22
CA SER A 183 9.19 -2.52 -4.38
C SER A 183 8.86 -3.68 -5.32
N LEU A 184 9.51 -3.75 -6.48
CA LEU A 184 9.31 -4.82 -7.46
C LEU A 184 9.66 -6.19 -6.88
N LEU A 185 10.86 -6.32 -6.30
CA LEU A 185 11.32 -7.61 -5.77
C LEU A 185 10.51 -8.06 -4.56
N SER A 186 10.11 -7.14 -3.68
CA SER A 186 9.32 -7.49 -2.50
C SER A 186 7.89 -7.91 -2.83
N THR A 187 7.24 -7.23 -3.77
CA THR A 187 5.88 -7.62 -4.23
C THR A 187 5.87 -8.94 -5.01
N VAL A 188 7.01 -9.38 -5.56
CA VAL A 188 7.15 -10.72 -6.15
C VAL A 188 7.47 -11.76 -5.08
N ILE A 189 8.53 -11.55 -4.30
CA ILE A 189 9.12 -12.57 -3.42
C ILE A 189 8.25 -12.80 -2.18
N THR A 190 7.75 -11.75 -1.52
CA THR A 190 7.05 -11.90 -0.25
C THR A 190 5.74 -12.69 -0.38
N PRO A 191 4.89 -12.47 -1.41
CA PRO A 191 3.75 -13.34 -1.67
C PRO A 191 4.11 -14.80 -1.99
N ILE A 192 5.23 -15.05 -2.68
CA ILE A 192 5.72 -16.42 -2.94
C ILE A 192 6.07 -17.11 -1.63
N LEU A 193 6.71 -16.39 -0.71
CA LEU A 193 7.03 -16.90 0.63
C LEU A 193 5.77 -17.15 1.46
N ARG A 194 4.76 -16.27 1.37
CA ARG A 194 3.44 -16.46 2.02
C ARG A 194 2.76 -17.73 1.52
N ALA A 195 2.82 -17.98 0.22
CA ALA A 195 2.16 -19.10 -0.44
C ALA A 195 2.78 -20.47 -0.12
N GLN A 196 3.99 -20.50 0.45
CA GLN A 196 4.60 -21.75 0.93
C GLN A 196 3.81 -22.32 2.12
N GLU A 197 3.90 -23.63 2.29
CA GLU A 197 3.41 -24.33 3.46
C GLU A 197 4.53 -24.48 4.50
N CYS A 198 4.23 -24.12 5.75
CA CYS A 198 5.11 -24.33 6.90
C CYS A 198 4.32 -24.43 8.19
N GLY A 199 4.98 -25.02 9.18
CA GLY A 199 4.51 -25.20 10.54
C GLY A 199 5.20 -26.42 11.12
N ILE A 200 5.38 -26.44 12.45
CA ILE A 200 6.12 -27.52 13.11
C ILE A 200 5.26 -28.79 13.17
N TYR A 201 3.96 -28.62 13.44
CA TYR A 201 3.02 -29.74 13.64
C TYR A 201 1.97 -29.85 12.53
N THR A 202 1.50 -28.72 11.98
CA THR A 202 0.51 -28.65 10.89
C THR A 202 1.04 -27.78 9.77
N GLN A 203 0.84 -28.18 8.50
CA GLN A 203 1.30 -27.42 7.34
C GLN A 203 0.29 -26.32 7.01
N GLN A 204 0.72 -25.05 7.03
CA GLN A 204 -0.14 -23.88 6.83
C GLN A 204 0.54 -22.78 6.00
N GLN A 205 -0.25 -21.81 5.53
CA GLN A 205 0.26 -20.66 4.79
C GLN A 205 1.22 -19.81 5.64
N CYS A 206 2.43 -19.59 5.15
CA CYS A 206 3.55 -19.03 5.90
C CYS A 206 3.56 -17.50 6.04
N TYR A 207 2.63 -16.94 6.82
CA TYR A 207 2.69 -15.51 7.16
C TYR A 207 3.93 -15.16 8.01
N SER A 208 4.37 -16.06 8.88
CA SER A 208 5.59 -15.89 9.68
C SER A 208 6.85 -15.70 8.82
N LEU A 209 6.99 -16.47 7.73
CA LEU A 209 8.10 -16.31 6.77
C LEU A 209 7.94 -15.03 5.94
N ALA A 210 6.71 -14.75 5.50
CA ALA A 210 6.38 -13.57 4.71
C ALA A 210 6.68 -12.25 5.47
N PHE A 211 6.49 -12.20 6.78
CA PHE A 211 6.88 -11.06 7.62
C PHE A 211 8.32 -11.17 8.16
N GLY A 212 8.81 -12.39 8.39
CA GLY A 212 10.14 -12.65 8.93
C GLY A 212 11.27 -12.23 7.99
N VAL A 213 11.13 -12.45 6.68
CA VAL A 213 12.14 -12.01 5.69
C VAL A 213 12.25 -10.48 5.62
N PRO A 214 11.14 -9.71 5.48
CA PRO A 214 11.13 -8.26 5.69
C PRO A 214 11.76 -7.80 7.01
N ALA A 215 11.49 -8.50 8.12
CA ALA A 215 12.07 -8.16 9.42
C ALA A 215 13.59 -8.36 9.44
N ALA A 216 14.08 -9.49 8.92
CA ALA A 216 15.51 -9.77 8.81
C ALA A 216 16.23 -8.76 7.91
N LEU A 217 15.62 -8.39 6.77
CA LEU A 217 16.18 -7.36 5.89
C LEU A 217 16.19 -5.98 6.55
N MET A 218 15.21 -5.65 7.40
CA MET A 218 15.22 -4.41 8.17
C MET A 218 16.35 -4.40 9.22
N VAL A 219 16.61 -5.52 9.89
CA VAL A 219 17.77 -5.68 10.79
C VAL A 219 19.08 -5.45 10.02
N VAL A 220 19.22 -6.08 8.84
CA VAL A 220 20.38 -5.89 7.96
C VAL A 220 20.52 -4.42 7.56
N SER A 221 19.41 -3.76 7.18
CA SER A 221 19.38 -2.34 6.84
C SER A 221 19.97 -1.48 7.96
N LEU A 222 19.51 -1.69 9.19
CA LEU A 222 19.96 -0.97 10.37
C LEU A 222 21.46 -1.20 10.65
N ILE A 223 21.92 -2.46 10.59
CA ILE A 223 23.33 -2.81 10.83
C ILE A 223 24.22 -2.14 9.77
N VAL A 224 23.86 -2.27 8.49
CA VAL A 224 24.60 -1.65 7.37
C VAL A 224 24.67 -0.14 7.55
N PHE A 225 23.56 0.50 7.92
CA PHE A 225 23.54 1.94 8.15
C PHE A 225 24.44 2.36 9.31
N ILE A 226 24.45 1.62 10.42
CA ILE A 226 25.30 1.89 11.60
C ILE A 226 26.79 1.67 11.30
N ILE A 227 27.15 0.65 10.52
CA ILE A 227 28.54 0.39 10.11
C ILE A 227 29.11 1.60 9.35
N GLY A 228 28.31 2.25 8.50
CA GLY A 228 28.70 3.48 7.79
C GLY A 228 28.84 4.73 8.68
N SER A 229 28.48 4.66 9.97
CA SER A 229 28.38 5.82 10.87
C SER A 229 29.67 6.62 11.05
N GLY A 230 30.84 5.99 10.92
CA GLY A 230 32.14 6.65 10.99
C GLY A 230 32.50 7.43 9.72
N MET A 231 31.77 7.24 8.62
CA MET A 231 32.06 7.81 7.30
C MET A 231 31.10 8.95 6.91
N TYR A 232 29.94 9.03 7.56
CA TYR A 232 28.94 10.04 7.25
C TYR A 232 29.32 11.45 7.69
N ILE A 233 28.91 12.42 6.89
CA ILE A 233 28.85 13.83 7.29
C ILE A 233 27.58 14.00 8.14
N LYS A 234 27.77 14.41 9.41
CA LYS A 234 26.68 14.62 10.37
C LYS A 234 26.55 16.12 10.60
N THR A 235 25.54 16.73 9.98
CA THR A 235 25.22 18.14 10.17
C THR A 235 24.55 18.37 11.52
N PRO A 236 24.84 19.47 12.23
CA PRO A 236 24.13 19.82 13.45
C PRO A 236 22.65 20.13 13.15
N PRO A 237 21.75 20.00 14.14
CA PRO A 237 20.34 20.36 13.97
C PRO A 237 20.20 21.83 13.58
N GLN A 238 19.57 22.08 12.43
CA GLN A 238 19.23 23.43 11.98
C GLN A 238 17.79 23.68 12.42
N GLY A 239 17.59 24.51 13.45
CA GLY A 239 16.31 24.64 14.15
C GLY A 239 15.07 24.74 13.24
N ASN A 240 13.95 24.24 13.75
CA ASN A 240 12.79 23.79 12.99
C ASN A 240 12.16 24.85 12.05
N ILE A 241 12.34 24.64 10.74
CA ILE A 241 11.75 25.48 9.69
C ILE A 241 10.22 25.36 9.68
N MET A 242 9.66 24.16 9.92
CA MET A 242 8.20 23.96 9.97
C MET A 242 7.56 24.80 11.08
N VAL A 243 8.15 24.85 12.28
CA VAL A 243 7.63 25.66 13.39
C VAL A 243 7.69 27.16 13.07
N LYS A 244 8.76 27.62 12.41
CA LYS A 244 8.85 29.01 11.94
C LYS A 244 7.75 29.34 10.93
N VAL A 245 7.46 28.41 10.01
CA VAL A 245 6.38 28.55 9.02
C VAL A 245 5.01 28.59 9.70
N PHE A 246 4.69 27.64 10.59
CA PHE A 246 3.41 27.63 11.32
C PHE A 246 3.21 28.89 12.16
N ARG A 247 4.26 29.35 12.85
CA ARG A 247 4.21 30.61 13.61
C ARG A 247 3.98 31.82 12.71
N CYS A 248 4.62 31.86 11.54
CA CYS A 248 4.41 32.92 10.56
C CYS A 248 2.98 32.92 10.00
N ILE A 249 2.44 31.75 9.68
CA ILE A 249 1.03 31.59 9.25
C ILE A 249 0.08 32.06 10.35
N ALA A 250 0.30 31.64 11.60
CA ALA A 250 -0.54 32.04 12.73
C ALA A 250 -0.54 33.56 12.94
N VAL A 251 0.60 34.22 12.78
CA VAL A 251 0.71 35.68 12.85
C VAL A 251 -0.02 36.35 11.69
N MET A 252 0.09 35.81 10.46
CA MET A 252 -0.62 36.36 9.29
C MET A 252 -2.14 36.30 9.40
N TYR A 253 -2.69 35.26 10.03
CA TYR A 253 -4.14 35.09 10.24
C TYR A 253 -4.63 35.65 11.59
N SER A 254 -3.73 36.21 12.41
CA SER A 254 -4.10 36.86 13.67
C SER A 254 -4.91 38.12 13.40
N PRO A 255 -5.96 38.42 14.20
CA PRO A 255 -6.73 39.66 14.07
C PRO A 255 -5.91 40.93 14.27
N THR A 256 -4.72 40.81 14.88
CA THR A 256 -3.75 41.90 15.07
C THR A 256 -2.88 42.20 13.85
N PHE A 257 -2.99 41.44 12.75
CA PHE A 257 -2.17 41.67 11.56
C PHE A 257 -2.74 42.81 10.68
N PRO A 258 -1.94 43.85 10.36
CA PRO A 258 -2.44 45.01 9.61
C PRO A 258 -2.83 44.64 8.18
N LYS A 259 -4.09 44.93 7.80
CA LYS A 259 -4.66 44.58 6.48
C LYS A 259 -4.31 45.58 5.37
N GLU A 260 -4.16 46.86 5.71
CA GLU A 260 -4.00 47.93 4.71
C GLU A 260 -2.56 48.07 4.21
N ASN A 261 -1.54 47.82 5.04
CA ASN A 261 -0.12 47.73 4.65
C ASN A 261 0.63 46.61 5.41
N PRO A 262 0.44 45.33 5.02
CA PRO A 262 0.96 44.17 5.76
C PRO A 262 2.49 44.01 5.77
N LEU A 263 3.24 44.82 5.01
CA LEU A 263 4.70 44.76 4.89
C LEU A 263 5.43 46.01 5.41
N ASP A 264 4.72 47.06 5.83
CA ASP A 264 5.35 48.28 6.32
C ASP A 264 5.87 48.09 7.76
N GLY A 265 7.14 48.41 7.99
CA GLY A 265 7.82 48.28 9.29
C GLY A 265 8.57 46.97 9.54
N LEU A 266 8.40 45.95 8.69
CA LEU A 266 9.09 44.65 8.82
C LEU A 266 10.52 44.68 8.25
N VAL A 267 11.43 43.93 8.87
CA VAL A 267 12.81 43.79 8.36
C VAL A 267 12.80 43.02 7.05
N ARG A 268 13.71 43.33 6.12
CA ARG A 268 13.78 42.70 4.79
C ARG A 268 13.73 41.17 4.80
N GLY A 269 14.39 40.53 5.78
CA GLY A 269 14.35 39.07 5.96
C GLY A 269 12.96 38.54 6.33
N GLU A 270 12.17 39.31 7.09
CA GLU A 270 10.79 38.96 7.45
C GLU A 270 9.86 39.15 6.25
N LYS A 271 10.08 40.18 5.43
CA LYS A 271 9.35 40.39 4.16
C LYS A 271 9.55 39.22 3.19
N LEU A 272 10.80 38.75 3.04
CA LEU A 272 11.13 37.59 2.23
C LEU A 272 10.46 36.32 2.78
N LEU A 273 10.53 36.09 4.09
CA LEU A 273 9.88 34.94 4.73
C LEU A 273 8.36 34.94 4.48
N ILE A 274 7.70 36.09 4.63
CA ILE A 274 6.26 36.23 4.37
C ILE A 274 5.95 35.94 2.90
N ALA A 275 6.76 36.43 1.95
CA ALA A 275 6.59 36.12 0.53
C ALA A 275 6.74 34.62 0.26
N GLN A 276 7.74 33.97 0.85
CA GLN A 276 7.96 32.52 0.75
C GLN A 276 6.81 31.71 1.34
N VAL A 277 6.28 32.10 2.51
CA VAL A 277 5.10 31.47 3.13
C VAL A 277 3.87 31.64 2.25
N LYS A 278 3.65 32.82 1.65
CA LYS A 278 2.54 33.05 0.71
C LYS A 278 2.63 32.14 -0.52
N MET A 279 3.84 31.89 -1.06
CA MET A 279 4.05 30.94 -2.16
C MET A 279 3.65 29.52 -1.74
N VAL A 280 4.16 29.07 -0.60
CA VAL A 280 3.85 27.72 -0.05
C VAL A 280 2.35 27.56 0.18
N LEU A 281 1.68 28.55 0.80
CA LEU A 281 0.24 28.50 1.03
C LEU A 281 -0.58 28.38 -0.26
N ARG A 282 -0.17 29.04 -1.35
CA ARG A 282 -0.84 28.89 -2.66
C ARG A 282 -0.73 27.47 -3.21
N VAL A 283 0.42 26.82 -3.05
CA VAL A 283 0.61 25.42 -3.46
C VAL A 283 -0.17 24.47 -2.54
N LEU A 284 -0.13 24.68 -1.22
CA LEU A 284 -0.91 23.88 -0.27
C LEU A 284 -2.42 24.02 -0.47
N PHE A 285 -2.91 25.18 -0.90
CA PHE A 285 -4.30 25.36 -1.29
C PHE A 285 -4.67 24.48 -2.50
N LEU A 286 -3.77 24.38 -3.49
CA LEU A 286 -3.93 23.44 -4.59
C LEU A 286 -3.88 21.97 -4.16
N TYR A 287 -3.33 21.64 -2.99
CA TYR A 287 -3.27 20.27 -2.50
C TYR A 287 -4.58 19.75 -1.91
N ILE A 288 -5.53 20.63 -1.56
CA ILE A 288 -6.80 20.24 -0.92
C ILE A 288 -7.56 19.16 -1.71
N PRO A 289 -7.62 19.18 -3.07
CA PRO A 289 -8.30 18.14 -3.85
C PRO A 289 -7.51 16.83 -4.03
N LEU A 290 -6.18 16.84 -3.83
CA LEU A 290 -5.29 15.72 -4.14
C LEU A 290 -5.54 14.44 -3.33
N PRO A 291 -5.97 14.49 -2.05
CA PRO A 291 -6.27 13.31 -1.25
C PRO A 291 -7.18 12.28 -1.93
N MET A 292 -8.16 12.71 -2.75
CA MET A 292 -9.02 11.75 -3.45
C MET A 292 -8.27 10.87 -4.45
N PHE A 293 -7.22 11.39 -5.11
CA PHE A 293 -6.40 10.53 -5.97
C PHE A 293 -5.77 9.39 -5.16
N TRP A 294 -5.21 9.71 -3.99
CA TRP A 294 -4.59 8.73 -3.11
C TRP A 294 -5.60 7.75 -2.49
N ALA A 295 -6.82 8.22 -2.21
CA ALA A 295 -7.91 7.37 -1.74
C ALA A 295 -8.25 6.24 -2.74
N LEU A 296 -8.14 6.49 -4.05
CA LEU A 296 -8.31 5.47 -5.08
C LEU A 296 -7.02 4.66 -5.28
N PHE A 297 -5.88 5.34 -5.36
CA PHE A 297 -4.59 4.71 -5.65
C PHE A 297 -4.21 3.63 -4.62
N ASP A 298 -4.37 3.91 -3.33
CA ASP A 298 -3.94 2.99 -2.27
C ASP A 298 -4.87 1.77 -2.09
N GLN A 299 -6.05 1.74 -2.73
CA GLN A 299 -6.94 0.57 -2.72
C GLN A 299 -6.39 -0.63 -3.52
N GLN A 300 -5.36 -0.42 -4.34
CA GLN A 300 -4.62 -1.48 -5.02
C GLN A 300 -4.10 -2.56 -4.05
N GLY A 301 -3.76 -2.16 -2.81
CA GLY A 301 -3.25 -3.08 -1.80
C GLY A 301 -4.31 -3.66 -0.86
N SER A 302 -5.56 -3.20 -0.96
CA SER A 302 -6.70 -3.67 -0.14
C SER A 302 -7.80 -4.26 -1.03
N ARG A 303 -8.77 -3.45 -1.46
CA ARG A 303 -9.95 -3.88 -2.23
C ARG A 303 -9.60 -4.64 -3.50
N TRP A 304 -8.58 -4.22 -4.26
CA TRP A 304 -8.19 -4.93 -5.49
C TRP A 304 -7.52 -6.27 -5.22
N THR A 305 -6.73 -6.36 -4.14
CA THR A 305 -6.19 -7.64 -3.66
C THR A 305 -7.33 -8.58 -3.25
N LEU A 306 -8.35 -8.07 -2.54
CA LEU A 306 -9.52 -8.83 -2.14
C LEU A 306 -10.36 -9.28 -3.36
N GLN A 307 -10.56 -8.40 -4.34
CA GLN A 307 -11.17 -8.75 -5.63
C GLN A 307 -10.38 -9.87 -6.34
N ALA A 308 -9.04 -9.84 -6.30
CA ALA A 308 -8.23 -10.89 -6.88
C ALA A 308 -8.38 -12.24 -6.15
N THR A 309 -8.75 -12.26 -4.85
CA THR A 309 -8.97 -13.53 -4.11
C THR A 309 -10.13 -14.36 -4.64
N ILE A 310 -11.05 -13.73 -5.38
CA ILE A 310 -12.20 -14.36 -6.02
C ILE A 310 -12.02 -14.41 -7.54
N MET A 311 -10.78 -14.57 -8.02
CA MET A 311 -10.46 -14.70 -9.44
C MET A 311 -9.49 -15.86 -9.67
N ASN A 312 -9.54 -16.46 -10.86
CA ASN A 312 -8.60 -17.52 -11.23
C ASN A 312 -7.20 -16.94 -11.52
N GLY A 313 -6.20 -17.37 -10.75
CA GLY A 313 -4.79 -16.97 -10.89
C GLY A 313 -3.91 -17.93 -11.70
N ASP A 314 -4.49 -18.88 -12.42
CA ASP A 314 -3.74 -19.82 -13.26
C ASP A 314 -3.36 -19.22 -14.63
N PHE A 315 -2.12 -18.76 -14.76
CA PHE A 315 -1.53 -18.29 -16.02
C PHE A 315 -0.85 -19.43 -16.82
N GLY A 316 -1.14 -20.69 -16.49
CA GLY A 316 -0.62 -21.88 -17.14
C GLY A 316 0.76 -22.31 -16.64
N ILE A 317 1.80 -21.50 -16.85
CA ILE A 317 3.18 -21.83 -16.44
C ILE A 317 3.43 -21.50 -14.96
N LEU A 318 2.76 -20.47 -14.45
CA LEU A 318 2.92 -19.98 -13.09
C LEU A 318 1.53 -19.67 -12.53
N LYS A 319 1.26 -20.13 -11.30
CA LYS A 319 0.06 -19.73 -10.56
C LYS A 319 0.36 -18.44 -9.80
N ILE A 320 -0.28 -17.35 -10.21
CA ILE A 320 -0.14 -16.03 -9.60
C ILE A 320 -1.06 -15.95 -8.37
N GLN A 321 -0.50 -15.47 -7.26
CA GLN A 321 -1.24 -15.22 -6.03
C GLN A 321 -1.95 -13.86 -6.09
N PRO A 322 -3.09 -13.68 -5.41
CA PRO A 322 -3.88 -12.43 -5.45
C PRO A 322 -3.05 -11.17 -5.13
N ASP A 323 -2.21 -11.26 -4.11
CA ASP A 323 -1.32 -10.19 -3.64
C ASP A 323 -0.15 -9.88 -4.59
N GLN A 324 0.20 -10.80 -5.50
CA GLN A 324 1.20 -10.54 -6.56
C GLN A 324 0.68 -9.63 -7.67
N MET A 325 -0.63 -9.41 -7.78
CA MET A 325 -1.18 -8.45 -8.75
C MET A 325 -0.65 -7.03 -8.52
N GLN A 326 -0.25 -6.71 -7.29
CA GLN A 326 0.40 -5.43 -6.95
C GLN A 326 1.75 -5.24 -7.67
N THR A 327 2.42 -6.31 -8.12
CA THR A 327 3.66 -6.23 -8.91
C THR A 327 3.46 -5.57 -10.28
N VAL A 328 2.24 -5.59 -10.82
CA VAL A 328 1.92 -4.95 -12.10
C VAL A 328 2.25 -3.46 -12.04
N ASN A 329 1.96 -2.78 -10.92
CA ASN A 329 2.20 -1.35 -10.78
C ASN A 329 3.69 -0.94 -10.96
N PRO A 330 4.66 -1.45 -10.18
CA PRO A 330 6.07 -1.07 -10.35
C PRO A 330 6.64 -1.46 -11.73
N ILE A 331 6.20 -2.57 -12.34
CA ILE A 331 6.59 -2.93 -13.72
C ILE A 331 6.12 -1.85 -14.70
N LEU A 332 4.85 -1.46 -14.58
CA LEU A 332 4.25 -0.44 -15.42
C LEU A 332 4.87 0.93 -15.20
N ILE A 333 5.22 1.33 -13.96
CA ILE A 333 5.93 2.60 -13.71
C ILE A 333 7.27 2.62 -14.45
N LEU A 334 8.07 1.55 -14.32
CA LEU A 334 9.38 1.45 -14.96
C LEU A 334 9.30 1.48 -16.49
N ALA A 335 8.19 0.99 -17.07
CA ALA A 335 7.95 1.05 -18.52
C ALA A 335 7.36 2.41 -18.95
N LEU A 336 6.33 2.90 -18.26
CA LEU A 336 5.54 4.06 -18.65
C LEU A 336 6.28 5.37 -18.43
N VAL A 337 7.10 5.52 -17.38
CA VAL A 337 7.85 6.78 -17.15
C VAL A 337 8.75 7.13 -18.36
N PRO A 338 9.64 6.24 -18.84
CA PRO A 338 10.42 6.51 -20.05
C PRO A 338 9.59 6.76 -21.30
N ILE A 339 8.46 6.05 -21.47
CA ILE A 339 7.55 6.21 -22.61
C ILE A 339 6.87 7.59 -22.57
N MET A 340 6.41 8.02 -21.40
CA MET A 340 5.79 9.34 -21.22
C MET A 340 6.78 10.46 -21.57
N ASP A 341 7.99 10.40 -21.01
CA ASP A 341 9.01 11.45 -21.19
C ASP A 341 9.64 11.47 -22.58
N SER A 342 9.94 10.31 -23.15
CA SER A 342 10.71 10.21 -24.41
C SER A 342 9.83 10.20 -25.66
N LEU A 343 8.58 9.74 -25.54
CA LEU A 343 7.68 9.57 -26.69
C LEU A 343 6.44 10.46 -26.58
N LEU A 344 5.61 10.30 -25.54
CA LEU A 344 4.29 10.94 -25.49
C LEU A 344 4.37 12.45 -25.29
N TYR A 345 5.14 12.97 -24.33
CA TYR A 345 5.24 14.42 -24.12
C TYR A 345 5.84 15.16 -25.33
N PRO A 346 6.91 14.66 -25.99
CA PRO A 346 7.40 15.26 -27.23
C PRO A 346 6.39 15.23 -28.38
N LEU A 347 5.59 14.16 -28.51
CA LEU A 347 4.53 14.08 -29.52
C LEU A 347 3.41 15.09 -29.24
N ILE A 348 2.97 15.22 -27.99
CA ILE A 348 1.97 16.23 -27.60
C ILE A 348 2.49 17.65 -27.87
N ALA A 349 3.78 17.89 -27.61
CA ALA A 349 4.42 19.16 -27.94
C ALA A 349 4.45 19.43 -29.45
N LYS A 350 4.69 18.40 -30.29
CA LYS A 350 4.58 18.51 -31.75
C LYS A 350 3.16 18.84 -32.21
N CYS A 351 2.13 18.35 -31.50
CA CYS A 351 0.73 18.70 -31.73
C CYS A 351 0.36 20.12 -31.26
N LYS A 352 1.32 20.92 -30.75
CA LYS A 352 1.13 22.29 -30.23
C LYS A 352 0.11 22.40 -29.08
N ILE A 353 -0.13 21.30 -28.36
CA ILE A 353 -1.01 21.30 -27.19
C ILE A 353 -0.18 21.69 -25.97
N ASN A 354 -0.51 22.83 -25.36
CA ASN A 354 0.14 23.28 -24.11
C ASN A 354 -0.32 22.42 -22.93
N PHE A 355 0.44 21.37 -22.65
CA PHE A 355 0.19 20.40 -21.60
C PHE A 355 0.97 20.75 -20.33
N THR A 356 0.47 21.77 -19.61
CA THR A 356 1.06 22.27 -18.36
C THR A 356 1.01 21.22 -17.24
N PRO A 357 1.87 21.32 -16.21
CA PRO A 357 1.87 20.38 -15.09
C PRO A 357 0.51 20.18 -14.42
N LEU A 358 -0.26 21.27 -14.24
CA LEU A 358 -1.59 21.16 -13.61
C LEU A 358 -2.61 20.44 -14.51
N LYS A 359 -2.56 20.67 -15.84
CA LYS A 359 -3.41 19.93 -16.79
C LYS A 359 -3.06 18.44 -16.83
N ARG A 360 -1.77 18.11 -16.73
CA ARG A 360 -1.30 16.73 -16.60
C ARG A 360 -1.91 16.07 -15.36
N MET A 361 -1.82 16.72 -14.21
CA MET A 361 -2.43 16.22 -12.97
C MET A 361 -3.94 16.03 -13.12
N THR A 362 -4.67 16.95 -13.77
CA THR A 362 -6.11 16.77 -14.07
C THR A 362 -6.37 15.51 -14.91
N VAL A 363 -5.59 15.29 -15.96
CA VAL A 363 -5.71 14.08 -16.80
C VAL A 363 -5.39 12.81 -16.01
N GLY A 364 -4.41 12.86 -15.11
CA GLY A 364 -4.08 11.74 -14.22
C GLY A 364 -5.24 11.36 -13.29
N MET A 365 -5.97 12.34 -12.75
CA MET A 365 -7.19 12.07 -11.97
C MET A 365 -8.29 11.41 -12.83
N LEU A 366 -8.44 11.80 -14.10
CA LEU A 366 -9.41 11.15 -15.01
C LEU A 366 -9.04 9.70 -15.29
N PHE A 367 -7.75 9.39 -15.49
CA PHE A 367 -7.30 8.00 -15.68
C PHE A 367 -7.55 7.14 -14.43
N ALA A 368 -7.33 7.68 -13.23
CA ALA A 368 -7.65 6.97 -11.99
C ALA A 368 -9.16 6.73 -11.83
N ALA A 369 -10.02 7.66 -12.25
CA ALA A 369 -11.47 7.46 -12.25
C ALA A 369 -11.88 6.36 -13.26
N LEU A 370 -11.29 6.37 -14.46
CA LEU A 370 -11.50 5.31 -15.47
C LEU A 370 -11.02 3.94 -14.98
N ALA A 371 -9.93 3.89 -14.21
CA ALA A 371 -9.44 2.65 -13.60
C ALA A 371 -10.47 2.03 -12.65
N PHE A 372 -11.16 2.85 -11.86
CA PHE A 372 -12.22 2.39 -10.96
C PHE A 372 -13.50 2.00 -11.69
N ILE A 373 -13.84 2.66 -12.80
CA ILE A 373 -14.91 2.19 -13.69
C ILE A 373 -14.57 0.81 -14.25
N ALA A 374 -13.33 0.60 -14.70
CA ALA A 374 -12.88 -0.72 -15.14
C ALA A 374 -12.96 -1.76 -14.01
N ALA A 375 -12.55 -1.41 -12.79
CA ALA A 375 -12.67 -2.29 -11.62
C ALA A 375 -14.12 -2.65 -11.27
N ALA A 376 -15.05 -1.70 -11.40
CA ALA A 376 -16.48 -1.95 -11.23
C ALA A 376 -17.02 -2.91 -12.30
N LEU A 377 -16.62 -2.73 -13.56
CA LEU A 377 -17.02 -3.62 -14.65
C LEU A 377 -16.50 -5.05 -14.45
N VAL A 378 -15.26 -5.20 -13.97
CA VAL A 378 -14.71 -6.50 -13.61
C VAL A 378 -15.50 -7.11 -12.44
N GLN A 379 -15.80 -6.32 -11.41
CA GLN A 379 -16.57 -6.79 -10.25
C GLN A 379 -17.97 -7.28 -10.64
N ILE A 380 -18.68 -6.54 -11.50
CA ILE A 380 -20.00 -6.96 -12.00
C ILE A 380 -19.93 -8.34 -12.67
N GLN A 381 -18.86 -8.64 -13.42
CA GLN A 381 -18.71 -9.95 -14.04
C GLN A 381 -18.35 -11.05 -13.05
N ILE A 382 -17.57 -10.72 -12.01
CA ILE A 382 -17.29 -11.66 -10.92
C ILE A 382 -18.59 -11.98 -10.18
N ASP A 383 -19.38 -10.97 -9.82
CA ASP A 383 -20.62 -11.12 -9.06
C ASP A 383 -21.68 -11.96 -9.80
N GLN A 384 -21.67 -11.96 -11.14
CA GLN A 384 -22.51 -12.85 -11.94
C GLN A 384 -22.13 -14.34 -11.81
N THR A 385 -20.85 -14.62 -11.56
CA THR A 385 -20.34 -15.99 -11.41
C THR A 385 -20.37 -16.49 -9.96
N MET A 386 -20.49 -15.57 -8.99
CA MET A 386 -20.48 -15.90 -7.56
C MET A 386 -21.84 -16.44 -7.08
N PRO A 387 -21.86 -17.41 -6.16
CA PRO A 387 -23.10 -17.92 -5.58
C PRO A 387 -23.77 -16.86 -4.69
N LYS A 388 -25.06 -16.59 -4.91
CA LYS A 388 -25.87 -15.73 -4.04
C LYS A 388 -26.37 -16.49 -2.81
N PHE A 389 -25.80 -16.20 -1.65
CA PHE A 389 -26.21 -16.80 -0.38
C PHE A 389 -27.54 -16.22 0.13
N PRO A 390 -28.32 -16.98 0.92
CA PRO A 390 -29.57 -16.49 1.46
C PRO A 390 -29.31 -15.41 2.52
N SER A 391 -30.23 -14.45 2.61
CA SER A 391 -30.20 -13.44 3.67
C SER A 391 -30.44 -14.06 5.06
N SER A 392 -30.21 -13.30 6.13
CA SER A 392 -30.45 -13.74 7.52
C SER A 392 -31.92 -14.07 7.85
N SER A 393 -32.84 -13.80 6.92
CA SER A 393 -34.27 -14.14 7.03
C SER A 393 -34.72 -15.27 6.09
N GLU A 394 -33.84 -15.79 5.24
CA GLU A 394 -34.18 -16.76 4.19
C GLU A 394 -33.36 -18.05 4.35
N GLY A 395 -33.90 -19.17 3.89
CA GLY A 395 -33.16 -20.42 3.72
C GLY A 395 -33.12 -20.84 2.26
N GLN A 396 -32.06 -21.53 1.85
CA GLN A 396 -31.94 -22.08 0.50
C GLN A 396 -31.84 -23.60 0.52
N VAL A 397 -32.46 -24.30 -0.44
CA VAL A 397 -32.41 -25.76 -0.52
C VAL A 397 -32.19 -26.26 -1.95
N LYS A 398 -31.37 -27.32 -2.08
CA LYS A 398 -31.14 -28.09 -3.31
C LYS A 398 -31.68 -29.50 -3.13
N PHE A 399 -32.38 -30.02 -4.14
CA PHE A 399 -33.03 -31.33 -4.12
C PHE A 399 -32.24 -32.31 -4.99
N ILE A 400 -31.97 -33.50 -4.46
CA ILE A 400 -31.28 -34.59 -5.15
C ILE A 400 -32.19 -35.81 -5.23
N ASN A 401 -32.42 -36.32 -6.43
CA ASN A 401 -33.14 -37.56 -6.66
C ASN A 401 -32.16 -38.72 -6.79
N ILE A 402 -32.17 -39.66 -5.84
CA ILE A 402 -31.31 -40.85 -5.87
C ILE A 402 -32.04 -42.09 -6.38
N ASN A 403 -33.27 -41.94 -6.88
CA ASN A 403 -34.03 -43.03 -7.47
C ASN A 403 -33.61 -43.24 -8.92
N ASN A 404 -33.77 -44.48 -9.39
CA ASN A 404 -33.48 -44.85 -10.78
C ASN A 404 -34.60 -44.44 -11.77
N ARG A 405 -35.45 -43.48 -11.40
CA ARG A 405 -36.54 -42.95 -12.22
C ARG A 405 -36.65 -41.44 -12.04
N SER A 406 -37.22 -40.77 -13.03
CA SER A 406 -37.57 -39.36 -12.89
C SER A 406 -38.69 -39.18 -11.87
N LEU A 407 -38.68 -38.06 -11.16
CA LEU A 407 -39.68 -37.69 -10.16
C LEU A 407 -40.17 -36.27 -10.40
N GLU A 408 -41.49 -36.07 -10.33
CA GLU A 408 -42.08 -34.74 -10.18
C GLU A 408 -42.06 -34.29 -8.71
N VAL A 409 -41.44 -33.15 -8.45
CA VAL A 409 -41.29 -32.57 -7.12
C VAL A 409 -41.99 -31.22 -7.08
N LYS A 410 -42.85 -31.04 -6.08
CA LYS A 410 -43.49 -29.77 -5.80
C LYS A 410 -43.07 -29.28 -4.42
N ALA A 411 -42.33 -28.18 -4.39
CA ALA A 411 -41.80 -27.53 -3.20
C ALA A 411 -42.39 -26.12 -3.09
N GLY A 412 -43.37 -25.94 -2.21
CA GLY A 412 -44.11 -24.69 -2.08
C GLY A 412 -44.85 -24.33 -3.38
N THR A 413 -44.48 -23.21 -4.00
CA THR A 413 -45.00 -22.76 -5.30
C THR A 413 -44.21 -23.25 -6.50
N SER A 414 -43.05 -23.88 -6.27
CA SER A 414 -42.14 -24.32 -7.33
C SER A 414 -42.39 -25.78 -7.69
N GLU A 415 -42.54 -26.07 -8.98
CA GLU A 415 -42.77 -27.41 -9.51
C GLU A 415 -41.72 -27.71 -10.58
N PHE A 416 -41.03 -28.84 -10.45
CA PHE A 416 -39.93 -29.23 -11.32
C PHE A 416 -39.77 -30.75 -11.36
N THR A 417 -39.16 -31.24 -12.45
CA THR A 417 -38.89 -32.66 -12.65
C THR A 417 -37.40 -32.95 -12.39
N LEU A 418 -37.11 -33.94 -11.56
CA LEU A 418 -35.75 -34.43 -11.33
C LEU A 418 -35.53 -35.76 -12.05
N GLY A 419 -34.54 -35.84 -12.93
CA GLY A 419 -34.13 -37.11 -13.56
C GLY A 419 -33.50 -38.08 -12.55
N ALA A 420 -33.27 -39.33 -12.98
CA ALA A 420 -32.63 -40.35 -12.14
C ALA A 420 -31.19 -39.96 -11.76
N PHE A 421 -30.86 -40.03 -10.47
CA PHE A 421 -29.53 -39.68 -9.93
C PHE A 421 -29.07 -38.23 -10.23
N THR A 422 -30.01 -37.31 -10.42
CA THR A 422 -29.73 -35.89 -10.71
C THR A 422 -30.26 -34.95 -9.62
N ALA A 423 -29.86 -33.68 -9.70
CA ALA A 423 -30.32 -32.61 -8.83
C ALA A 423 -30.90 -31.45 -9.65
N ASN A 424 -31.65 -30.55 -9.00
CA ASN A 424 -32.03 -29.29 -9.62
C ASN A 424 -30.81 -28.37 -9.79
N GLU A 425 -30.82 -27.55 -10.84
CA GLU A 425 -29.66 -26.71 -11.21
C GLU A 425 -29.31 -25.70 -10.11
N ASP A 426 -30.28 -24.85 -9.73
CA ASP A 426 -30.10 -23.76 -8.78
C ASP A 426 -30.75 -24.04 -7.42
N TYR A 427 -30.22 -23.44 -6.35
CA TYR A 427 -30.86 -23.50 -5.03
C TYR A 427 -32.19 -22.73 -5.04
N LEU A 428 -33.21 -23.31 -4.42
CA LEU A 428 -34.51 -22.66 -4.23
C LEU A 428 -34.52 -21.94 -2.89
N THR A 429 -34.90 -20.65 -2.90
CA THR A 429 -34.98 -19.81 -1.69
C THR A 429 -36.39 -19.82 -1.12
N PHE A 430 -36.50 -19.97 0.21
CA PHE A 430 -37.76 -19.90 0.94
C PHE A 430 -37.59 -19.03 2.20
N ASP A 431 -38.53 -18.13 2.45
CA ASP A 431 -38.60 -17.24 3.62
C ASP A 431 -39.42 -17.83 4.77
N LYS A 432 -40.25 -18.84 4.47
CA LYS A 432 -41.20 -19.47 5.41
C LYS A 432 -41.25 -20.98 5.20
N ALA A 433 -41.96 -21.66 6.11
CA ALA A 433 -42.29 -23.07 5.97
C ALA A 433 -42.97 -23.36 4.62
N PHE A 434 -42.54 -24.41 3.94
CA PHE A 434 -43.11 -24.84 2.67
C PHE A 434 -43.41 -26.34 2.67
N ASN A 435 -44.38 -26.74 1.86
CA ASN A 435 -44.73 -28.15 1.68
C ASN A 435 -43.91 -28.75 0.55
N VAL A 436 -43.31 -29.92 0.80
CA VAL A 436 -42.69 -30.76 -0.22
C VAL A 436 -43.59 -31.95 -0.47
N SER A 437 -44.18 -32.04 -1.66
CA SER A 437 -44.96 -33.20 -2.09
C SER A 437 -44.30 -33.87 -3.28
N LEU A 438 -44.24 -35.20 -3.22
CA LEU A 438 -43.82 -36.10 -4.30
C LEU A 438 -45.08 -36.68 -4.97
N GLU A 439 -44.93 -37.32 -6.14
CA GLU A 439 -46.00 -37.95 -6.96
C GLU A 439 -47.06 -38.76 -6.17
N SER A 440 -46.75 -39.28 -4.98
CA SER A 440 -47.64 -40.03 -4.09
C SER A 440 -48.54 -39.20 -3.17
N GLY A 441 -48.46 -37.86 -3.21
CA GLY A 441 -49.39 -36.95 -2.51
C GLY A 441 -49.15 -36.74 -1.01
N VAL A 442 -48.17 -37.42 -0.40
CA VAL A 442 -47.79 -37.17 1.00
C VAL A 442 -46.85 -35.97 1.07
N GLY A 443 -47.38 -34.82 1.50
CA GLY A 443 -46.61 -33.59 1.68
C GLY A 443 -45.99 -33.51 3.08
N SER A 444 -44.68 -33.27 3.17
CA SER A 444 -44.02 -32.91 4.44
C SER A 444 -43.85 -31.39 4.53
N VAL A 445 -44.31 -30.79 5.63
CA VAL A 445 -44.05 -29.38 5.94
C VAL A 445 -42.59 -29.28 6.38
N THR A 446 -41.78 -28.51 5.67
CA THR A 446 -40.36 -28.32 5.98
C THR A 446 -40.07 -26.85 6.27
N THR A 447 -39.27 -26.61 7.32
CA THR A 447 -38.71 -25.30 7.67
C THR A 447 -37.21 -25.33 7.48
N LEU A 448 -36.65 -24.34 6.79
CA LEU A 448 -35.20 -24.16 6.65
C LEU A 448 -34.68 -23.26 7.75
N GLU A 449 -33.43 -23.46 8.14
CA GLU A 449 -32.73 -22.55 9.03
C GLU A 449 -32.36 -21.27 8.25
N ASN A 450 -32.67 -20.11 8.83
CA ASN A 450 -32.38 -18.84 8.19
C ASN A 450 -30.87 -18.61 8.04
N GLY A 451 -30.45 -18.00 6.93
CA GLY A 451 -29.05 -17.80 6.58
C GLY A 451 -28.31 -19.08 6.17
N SER A 452 -29.00 -20.22 6.04
CA SER A 452 -28.39 -21.50 5.67
C SER A 452 -28.76 -21.96 4.26
N ARG A 453 -27.84 -22.67 3.62
CA ARG A 453 -28.14 -23.55 2.49
C ARG A 453 -28.37 -24.97 3.02
N SER A 454 -29.19 -25.76 2.36
CA SER A 454 -29.51 -27.14 2.74
C SER A 454 -29.57 -28.03 1.51
N THR A 455 -29.34 -29.33 1.69
CA THR A 455 -29.53 -30.30 0.61
C THR A 455 -30.48 -31.40 1.06
N MET A 456 -31.54 -31.58 0.28
CA MET A 456 -32.58 -32.54 0.54
C MET A 456 -32.43 -33.71 -0.43
N VAL A 457 -32.30 -34.93 0.11
CA VAL A 457 -32.14 -36.14 -0.70
C VAL A 457 -33.43 -36.95 -0.66
N ILE A 458 -33.95 -37.28 -1.83
CA ILE A 458 -35.20 -38.02 -2.00
C ILE A 458 -34.87 -39.50 -2.19
N VAL A 459 -35.21 -40.32 -1.18
CA VAL A 459 -34.93 -41.77 -1.11
C VAL A 459 -36.25 -42.56 -1.30
N GLN A 460 -36.20 -43.83 -1.72
CA GLN A 460 -37.37 -44.65 -2.09
C GLN A 460 -38.55 -44.66 -1.10
N GLU A 461 -38.31 -44.54 0.21
CA GLU A 461 -39.37 -44.57 1.25
C GLU A 461 -39.42 -43.31 2.14
N GLY A 462 -38.83 -42.18 1.71
CA GLY A 462 -38.91 -40.93 2.47
C GLY A 462 -37.97 -39.82 2.00
N VAL A 463 -37.95 -38.72 2.76
CA VAL A 463 -37.07 -37.57 2.51
C VAL A 463 -36.00 -37.56 3.61
N LEU A 464 -34.73 -37.64 3.21
CA LEU A 464 -33.62 -37.44 4.14
C LEU A 464 -33.30 -35.93 4.18
N PHE A 465 -33.55 -35.31 5.34
CA PHE A 465 -33.20 -33.91 5.58
C PHE A 465 -31.83 -33.82 6.23
N ARG A 466 -30.88 -33.15 5.57
CA ARG A 466 -29.60 -32.82 6.20
C ARG A 466 -29.34 -31.32 6.02
N PRO A 467 -29.28 -30.55 7.13
CA PRO A 467 -28.88 -29.16 7.05
C PRO A 467 -27.44 -29.08 6.52
N PHE A 468 -27.18 -28.07 5.72
CA PHE A 468 -25.84 -27.73 5.25
C PHE A 468 -25.36 -26.48 6.00
N GLN A 469 -24.10 -26.48 6.42
CA GLN A 469 -23.39 -25.30 6.93
C GLN A 469 -21.89 -25.66 7.09
N PRO A 470 -20.93 -24.76 6.79
CA PRO A 470 -20.92 -23.66 5.84
C PRO A 470 -19.90 -23.91 4.71
N VAL A 471 -19.75 -22.87 3.88
CA VAL A 471 -19.08 -22.77 2.58
C VAL A 471 -17.56 -22.65 2.71
N SER A 472 -16.79 -23.38 1.89
CA SER A 472 -15.34 -23.20 1.80
C SER A 472 -14.89 -21.82 1.31
N PRO A 473 -13.73 -21.34 1.80
CA PRO A 473 -13.09 -20.16 1.25
C PRO A 473 -12.80 -20.30 -0.27
N PRO A 474 -12.78 -19.19 -1.03
CA PRO A 474 -12.66 -19.19 -2.50
C PRO A 474 -11.40 -19.87 -3.08
N SER A 475 -10.39 -20.14 -2.24
CA SER A 475 -9.09 -20.69 -2.64
C SER A 475 -9.06 -22.20 -2.85
N CYS A 476 -10.04 -22.94 -2.33
CA CYS A 476 -10.13 -24.40 -2.38
C CYS A 476 -11.43 -24.86 -3.03
N SER A 477 -11.41 -26.06 -3.60
CA SER A 477 -12.64 -26.74 -3.99
C SER A 477 -13.07 -27.70 -2.90
N GLU A 478 -14.37 -27.81 -2.70
CA GLU A 478 -14.96 -28.68 -1.68
C GLU A 478 -15.70 -29.85 -2.31
N PHE A 479 -15.59 -31.01 -1.65
CA PHE A 479 -16.39 -32.17 -2.01
C PHE A 479 -17.08 -32.73 -0.80
N ARG A 480 -18.23 -33.36 -1.06
CA ARG A 480 -18.80 -34.36 -0.20
C ARG A 480 -19.26 -35.56 -1.05
N PHE A 481 -19.29 -36.73 -0.43
CA PHE A 481 -19.83 -37.94 -1.05
C PHE A 481 -21.18 -38.30 -0.42
N PHE A 482 -22.13 -38.69 -1.26
CA PHE A 482 -23.36 -39.36 -0.84
C PHE A 482 -23.25 -40.85 -1.18
N ASN A 483 -23.42 -41.70 -0.17
CA ASN A 483 -23.43 -43.14 -0.34
C ASN A 483 -24.86 -43.65 -0.55
N GLY A 484 -25.24 -43.96 -1.78
CA GLY A 484 -26.52 -44.58 -2.12
C GLY A 484 -26.52 -46.12 -2.07
N LEU A 485 -25.39 -46.75 -1.71
CA LEU A 485 -25.34 -48.21 -1.56
C LEU A 485 -26.01 -48.64 -0.25
N GLY A 486 -26.49 -49.89 -0.23
CA GLY A 486 -27.04 -50.54 0.98
C GLY A 486 -25.98 -50.93 2.02
N SER A 487 -24.71 -50.65 1.77
CA SER A 487 -23.57 -50.97 2.64
C SER A 487 -22.67 -49.76 2.86
N ASN A 488 -21.81 -49.82 3.87
CA ASN A 488 -20.85 -48.75 4.14
C ASN A 488 -19.75 -48.70 3.07
N VAL A 489 -19.29 -47.48 2.79
CA VAL A 489 -18.23 -47.21 1.81
C VAL A 489 -17.18 -46.32 2.47
N THR A 490 -15.91 -46.61 2.23
CA THR A 490 -14.78 -45.78 2.66
C THR A 490 -14.27 -44.98 1.47
N VAL A 491 -14.10 -43.66 1.62
CA VAL A 491 -13.62 -42.80 0.54
C VAL A 491 -12.34 -42.10 0.95
N GLY A 492 -11.20 -42.63 0.49
CA GLY A 492 -9.87 -42.11 0.83
C GLY A 492 -9.61 -41.97 2.33
N VAL A 493 -8.53 -41.28 2.67
CA VAL A 493 -8.13 -41.05 4.07
C VAL A 493 -8.88 -39.87 4.68
N ASN A 494 -9.29 -38.89 3.87
CA ASN A 494 -9.83 -37.63 4.37
C ASN A 494 -11.34 -37.67 4.66
N PHE A 495 -12.13 -38.51 3.98
CA PHE A 495 -13.59 -38.58 4.22
C PHE A 495 -14.01 -39.70 5.18
N GLY A 496 -13.16 -40.71 5.37
CA GLY A 496 -13.45 -41.84 6.25
C GLY A 496 -14.60 -42.73 5.77
N VAL A 497 -15.31 -43.35 6.71
CA VAL A 497 -16.39 -44.31 6.46
C VAL A 497 -17.73 -43.59 6.37
N ILE A 498 -18.42 -43.76 5.23
CA ILE A 498 -19.73 -43.20 4.94
C ILE A 498 -20.78 -44.32 5.06
N ALA A 499 -21.72 -44.14 5.98
CA ALA A 499 -22.81 -45.09 6.19
C ALA A 499 -23.76 -45.17 4.98
N ALA A 500 -24.46 -46.30 4.83
CA ALA A 500 -25.50 -46.48 3.81
C ALA A 500 -26.56 -45.37 3.87
N ASN A 501 -26.94 -44.83 2.70
CA ASN A 501 -27.88 -43.71 2.53
C ASN A 501 -27.51 -42.45 3.33
N ASN A 502 -26.22 -42.16 3.50
CA ASN A 502 -25.74 -41.01 4.27
C ASN A 502 -24.67 -40.20 3.50
N MET A 503 -24.42 -38.96 3.95
CA MET A 503 -23.41 -38.05 3.39
C MET A 503 -22.16 -37.96 4.26
N SER A 504 -21.01 -37.73 3.64
CA SER A 504 -19.81 -37.25 4.34
C SER A 504 -19.91 -35.76 4.66
N GLY A 505 -19.03 -35.28 5.56
CA GLY A 505 -18.72 -33.85 5.64
C GLY A 505 -18.01 -33.34 4.38
N TYR A 506 -17.94 -32.02 4.24
CA TYR A 506 -17.13 -31.42 3.19
C TYR A 506 -15.65 -31.50 3.53
N VAL A 507 -14.84 -31.78 2.51
CA VAL A 507 -13.38 -31.76 2.61
C VAL A 507 -12.85 -30.89 1.48
N MET A 508 -11.90 -30.02 1.82
CA MET A 508 -11.26 -29.10 0.89
C MET A 508 -10.09 -29.76 0.18
N PHE A 509 -9.96 -29.50 -1.12
CA PHE A 509 -8.85 -29.93 -1.95
C PHE A 509 -8.30 -28.76 -2.79
N PRO A 510 -6.99 -28.75 -3.06
CA PRO A 510 -6.39 -27.82 -4.01
C PRO A 510 -6.89 -28.09 -5.44
N GLN A 511 -6.78 -27.08 -6.30
CA GLN A 511 -7.18 -27.13 -7.71
C GLN A 511 -6.39 -28.16 -8.54
N GLY A 512 -6.99 -28.65 -9.62
CA GLY A 512 -6.43 -29.64 -10.54
C GLY A 512 -7.06 -31.03 -10.42
N ALA A 513 -6.51 -31.98 -11.16
CA ALA A 513 -7.03 -33.35 -11.19
C ALA A 513 -6.74 -34.06 -9.86
N THR A 514 -7.78 -34.34 -9.09
CA THR A 514 -7.70 -35.16 -7.88
C THR A 514 -8.32 -36.53 -8.11
N GLN A 515 -7.68 -37.54 -7.52
CA GLN A 515 -8.15 -38.92 -7.56
C GLN A 515 -8.66 -39.34 -6.19
N PHE A 516 -9.85 -39.93 -6.18
CA PHE A 516 -10.51 -40.47 -5.00
C PHE A 516 -10.58 -41.98 -5.11
N ARG A 517 -10.20 -42.67 -4.04
CA ARG A 517 -10.29 -44.12 -3.92
C ARG A 517 -11.52 -44.47 -3.10
N VAL A 518 -12.45 -45.18 -3.71
CA VAL A 518 -13.72 -45.61 -3.12
C VAL A 518 -13.62 -47.10 -2.86
N GLU A 519 -13.68 -47.50 -1.60
CA GLU A 519 -13.46 -48.87 -1.14
C GLU A 519 -14.70 -49.39 -0.40
N SER A 520 -15.09 -50.65 -0.66
CA SER A 520 -16.12 -51.37 0.11
C SER A 520 -15.76 -52.86 0.17
N ALA A 521 -16.55 -53.65 0.89
CA ALA A 521 -16.38 -55.10 0.96
C ALA A 521 -16.51 -55.79 -0.42
N ALA A 522 -17.17 -55.15 -1.37
CA ALA A 522 -17.38 -55.64 -2.73
C ALA A 522 -16.22 -55.34 -3.70
N GLY A 523 -15.29 -54.46 -3.35
CA GLY A 523 -14.16 -54.08 -4.22
C GLY A 523 -13.71 -52.62 -4.04
N GLU A 524 -12.92 -52.16 -5.00
CA GLU A 524 -12.32 -50.83 -5.01
C GLU A 524 -12.50 -50.15 -6.37
N CYS A 525 -12.67 -48.84 -6.33
CA CYS A 525 -12.80 -47.99 -7.51
C CYS A 525 -11.96 -46.72 -7.38
N VAL A 526 -11.36 -46.27 -8.49
CA VAL A 526 -10.71 -44.95 -8.56
C VAL A 526 -11.55 -44.01 -9.41
N TYR A 527 -11.88 -42.86 -8.84
CA TYR A 527 -12.57 -41.75 -9.49
C TYR A 527 -11.62 -40.58 -9.66
N SER A 528 -11.65 -39.89 -10.81
CA SER A 528 -10.83 -38.71 -11.05
C SER A 528 -11.72 -37.56 -11.50
N GLN A 529 -11.58 -36.41 -10.87
CA GLN A 529 -12.30 -35.18 -11.23
C GLN A 529 -11.31 -34.04 -11.37
N ASP A 530 -11.47 -33.24 -12.42
CA ASP A 530 -10.73 -31.99 -12.54
C ASP A 530 -11.45 -30.86 -11.80
N LEU A 531 -10.69 -30.07 -11.06
CA LEU A 531 -11.20 -29.09 -10.10
C LEU A 531 -10.99 -27.66 -10.55
N GLY A 532 -12.10 -26.96 -10.73
CA GLY A 532 -12.12 -25.52 -10.96
C GLY A 532 -11.87 -24.70 -9.69
N PHE A 533 -11.75 -23.39 -9.86
CA PHE A 533 -11.49 -22.44 -8.78
C PHE A 533 -12.76 -22.21 -7.93
N GLY A 534 -12.71 -22.46 -6.62
CA GLY A 534 -13.80 -22.14 -5.68
C GLY A 534 -15.10 -22.93 -5.88
N SER A 535 -15.03 -24.10 -6.52
CA SER A 535 -16.21 -24.95 -6.77
C SER A 535 -16.52 -25.88 -5.61
N SER A 536 -17.80 -26.18 -5.44
CA SER A 536 -18.28 -27.17 -4.45
C SER A 536 -19.11 -28.22 -5.16
N PHE A 537 -18.84 -29.49 -4.87
CA PHE A 537 -19.49 -30.63 -5.52
C PHE A 537 -20.02 -31.65 -4.51
N THR A 538 -21.16 -32.25 -4.87
CA THR A 538 -21.69 -33.46 -4.25
C THR A 538 -21.53 -34.62 -5.21
N LEU A 539 -20.71 -35.60 -4.84
CA LEU A 539 -20.51 -36.82 -5.62
C LEU A 539 -21.46 -37.90 -5.12
N ILE A 540 -22.29 -38.43 -6.02
CA ILE A 540 -23.31 -39.42 -5.72
C ILE A 540 -22.80 -40.79 -6.17
N ILE A 541 -22.70 -41.72 -5.21
CA ILE A 541 -22.52 -43.15 -5.50
C ILE A 541 -23.92 -43.75 -5.63
N PRO A 542 -24.40 -44.05 -6.85
CA PRO A 542 -25.78 -44.52 -7.03
C PRO A 542 -25.96 -45.92 -6.42
N PRO A 543 -27.19 -46.30 -6.02
CA PRO A 543 -27.52 -47.66 -5.58
C PRO A 543 -27.22 -48.75 -6.63
N THR A 544 -27.16 -48.37 -7.91
CA THR A 544 -26.80 -49.24 -9.04
C THR A 544 -25.29 -49.35 -9.27
N PHE A 545 -24.47 -48.69 -8.45
CA PHE A 545 -23.02 -48.68 -8.60
C PHE A 545 -22.43 -50.09 -8.40
N ALA A 546 -21.55 -50.48 -9.31
CA ALA A 546 -20.83 -51.75 -9.27
C ALA A 546 -19.32 -51.54 -9.37
N PHE A 547 -18.55 -52.31 -8.60
CA PHE A 547 -17.09 -52.30 -8.61
C PHE A 547 -16.55 -53.09 -9.82
N VAL A 548 -16.66 -52.49 -11.01
CA VAL A 548 -16.17 -53.01 -12.29
C VAL A 548 -15.09 -52.09 -12.89
N ASP A 549 -14.41 -52.52 -13.94
CA ASP A 549 -13.47 -51.67 -14.67
C ASP A 549 -14.14 -50.36 -15.12
N ASN A 550 -13.48 -49.21 -14.88
CA ASN A 550 -14.01 -47.85 -15.11
C ASN A 550 -15.29 -47.47 -14.32
N CYS A 551 -15.52 -48.11 -13.17
CA CYS A 551 -16.57 -47.77 -12.21
C CYS A 551 -16.69 -46.26 -11.89
N GLY A 552 -15.61 -45.48 -11.98
CA GLY A 552 -15.63 -44.04 -11.74
C GLY A 552 -16.63 -43.28 -12.63
N GLN A 553 -16.93 -43.77 -13.83
CA GLN A 553 -17.93 -43.15 -14.73
C GLN A 553 -19.38 -43.28 -14.22
N SER A 554 -19.62 -44.20 -13.29
CA SER A 554 -20.95 -44.40 -12.69
C SER A 554 -21.24 -43.41 -11.56
N ILE A 555 -20.23 -42.70 -11.05
CA ILE A 555 -20.40 -41.67 -10.02
C ILE A 555 -20.98 -40.42 -10.69
N GLN A 556 -22.13 -39.97 -10.17
CA GLN A 556 -22.79 -38.77 -10.68
C GLN A 556 -22.31 -37.55 -9.91
N THR A 557 -22.03 -36.46 -10.62
CA THR A 557 -21.56 -35.21 -10.01
C THR A 557 -22.68 -34.19 -9.99
N VAL A 558 -23.01 -33.68 -8.80
CA VAL A 558 -23.90 -32.54 -8.61
C VAL A 558 -23.07 -31.32 -8.26
N VAL A 559 -23.25 -30.25 -9.04
CA VAL A 559 -22.57 -28.98 -8.81
C VAL A 559 -23.34 -28.20 -7.75
N ASP A 560 -22.75 -27.99 -6.57
CA ASP A 560 -23.34 -27.14 -5.53
C ASP A 560 -22.98 -25.67 -5.78
N ILE A 561 -21.71 -25.39 -6.10
CA ILE A 561 -21.19 -24.08 -6.47
C ILE A 561 -20.38 -24.21 -7.76
N LYS A 562 -20.75 -23.44 -8.78
CA LYS A 562 -20.06 -23.40 -10.07
C LYS A 562 -18.63 -22.84 -9.89
N PRO A 563 -17.64 -23.36 -10.62
CA PRO A 563 -16.29 -22.80 -10.56
C PRO A 563 -16.26 -21.38 -11.11
N ASN A 564 -15.48 -20.52 -10.46
CA ASN A 564 -15.27 -19.18 -10.97
C ASN A 564 -14.39 -19.23 -12.23
N THR A 565 -14.82 -18.53 -13.27
CA THR A 565 -14.18 -18.53 -14.59
C THR A 565 -13.45 -17.23 -14.91
N ILE A 566 -13.59 -16.19 -14.08
CA ILE A 566 -12.99 -14.89 -14.33
C ILE A 566 -11.50 -14.93 -13.96
N HIS A 567 -10.65 -14.74 -14.96
CA HIS A 567 -9.19 -14.79 -14.81
C HIS A 567 -8.63 -13.46 -14.27
N MET A 568 -7.63 -13.51 -13.37
CA MET A 568 -6.99 -12.32 -12.77
C MET A 568 -6.44 -11.31 -13.79
N ALA A 569 -6.09 -11.76 -15.01
CA ALA A 569 -5.65 -10.87 -16.09
C ALA A 569 -6.67 -9.76 -16.43
N TRP A 570 -7.96 -9.94 -16.12
CA TRP A 570 -8.98 -8.89 -16.27
C TRP A 570 -8.74 -7.67 -15.38
N GLN A 571 -7.87 -7.76 -14.36
CA GLN A 571 -7.42 -6.60 -13.59
C GLN A 571 -6.27 -5.82 -14.25
N ILE A 572 -5.62 -6.35 -15.30
CA ILE A 572 -4.50 -5.63 -15.94
C ILE A 572 -4.94 -4.26 -16.49
N PRO A 573 -6.11 -4.09 -17.15
CA PRO A 573 -6.58 -2.79 -17.61
C PRO A 573 -6.76 -1.74 -16.50
N GLN A 574 -7.32 -2.10 -15.34
CA GLN A 574 -7.48 -1.16 -14.22
C GLN A 574 -6.12 -0.76 -13.62
N TYR A 575 -5.18 -1.71 -13.48
CA TYR A 575 -3.80 -1.39 -13.07
C TYR A 575 -3.13 -0.47 -14.09
N PHE A 576 -3.26 -0.76 -15.38
CA PHE A 576 -2.68 0.07 -16.43
C PHE A 576 -3.18 1.52 -16.38
N LEU A 577 -4.50 1.72 -16.28
CA LEU A 577 -5.10 3.05 -16.19
C LEU A 577 -4.68 3.77 -14.89
N MET A 578 -4.62 3.05 -13.77
CA MET A 578 -4.20 3.63 -12.50
C MET A 578 -2.72 4.05 -12.52
N THR A 579 -1.83 3.19 -13.03
CA THR A 579 -0.40 3.52 -13.14
C THR A 579 -0.16 4.65 -14.14
N LEU A 580 -0.87 4.67 -15.27
CA LEU A 580 -0.80 5.80 -16.19
C LEU A 580 -1.26 7.09 -15.51
N GLY A 581 -2.34 7.03 -14.72
CA GLY A 581 -2.78 8.11 -13.86
C GLY A 581 -1.70 8.56 -12.89
N GLU A 582 -1.05 7.64 -12.18
CA GLU A 582 0.05 7.90 -11.24
C GLU A 582 1.23 8.59 -11.91
N VAL A 583 1.70 8.11 -13.06
CA VAL A 583 2.85 8.70 -13.76
C VAL A 583 2.55 10.16 -14.12
N VAL A 584 1.35 10.45 -14.63
CA VAL A 584 1.00 11.79 -15.08
C VAL A 584 0.62 12.71 -13.91
N PHE A 585 0.08 12.16 -12.81
CA PHE A 585 -0.32 12.90 -11.62
C PHE A 585 0.81 13.08 -10.59
N SER A 586 1.40 11.99 -10.11
CA SER A 586 2.31 11.96 -8.96
C SER A 586 3.70 12.48 -9.34
N VAL A 587 4.30 11.98 -10.44
CA VAL A 587 5.63 12.42 -10.88
C VAL A 587 5.59 13.90 -11.25
N THR A 588 4.61 14.30 -12.05
CA THR A 588 4.40 15.71 -12.42
C THR A 588 4.08 16.58 -11.20
N GLY A 589 3.25 16.10 -10.27
CA GLY A 589 2.85 16.85 -9.09
C GLY A 589 4.02 17.11 -8.14
N LEU A 590 4.90 16.12 -7.96
CA LEU A 590 6.16 16.29 -7.24
C LEU A 590 7.08 17.29 -7.94
N GLU A 591 7.27 17.19 -9.26
CA GLU A 591 8.06 18.15 -10.03
C GLU A 591 7.51 19.57 -9.91
N PHE A 592 6.19 19.74 -10.04
CA PHE A 592 5.49 21.00 -9.85
C PHE A 592 5.73 21.57 -8.45
N ALA A 593 5.53 20.75 -7.42
CA ALA A 593 5.78 21.13 -6.03
C ALA A 593 7.21 21.64 -5.83
N TYR A 594 8.20 20.93 -6.37
CA TYR A 594 9.60 21.32 -6.30
C TYR A 594 9.90 22.62 -7.05
N SER A 595 9.28 22.84 -8.22
CA SER A 595 9.49 24.03 -9.05
C SER A 595 8.87 25.30 -8.45
N GLN A 596 7.76 25.16 -7.72
CA GLN A 596 7.04 26.27 -7.07
C GLN A 596 7.50 26.51 -5.62
N ALA A 597 8.40 25.67 -5.11
CA ALA A 597 8.90 25.76 -3.74
C ALA A 597 10.03 26.79 -3.60
N PRO A 598 9.99 27.64 -2.56
CA PRO A 598 11.16 28.41 -2.11
C PRO A 598 12.34 27.51 -1.77
N SER A 599 13.57 28.00 -1.95
CA SER A 599 14.80 27.21 -1.75
C SER A 599 14.91 26.62 -0.35
N ASN A 600 14.40 27.32 0.66
CA ASN A 600 14.39 26.93 2.07
C ASN A 600 13.12 26.21 2.55
N MET A 601 12.10 26.01 1.70
CA MET A 601 10.79 25.43 2.09
C MET A 601 10.36 24.21 1.27
N LYS A 602 11.25 23.64 0.44
CA LYS A 602 10.99 22.39 -0.31
C LYS A 602 10.52 21.24 0.58
N SER A 603 11.12 21.08 1.75
CA SER A 603 10.73 20.06 2.74
C SER A 603 9.31 20.25 3.28
N VAL A 604 8.84 21.49 3.43
CA VAL A 604 7.50 21.82 3.90
C VAL A 604 6.45 21.37 2.89
N LEU A 605 6.66 21.66 1.61
CA LEU A 605 5.75 21.23 0.54
C LEU A 605 5.76 19.71 0.34
N GLN A 606 6.91 19.07 0.53
CA GLN A 606 6.98 17.61 0.47
C GLN A 606 6.28 16.94 1.67
N ALA A 607 6.37 17.53 2.86
CA ALA A 607 5.57 17.08 4.01
C ALA A 607 4.07 17.27 3.76
N GLY A 608 3.68 18.42 3.18
CA GLY A 608 2.30 18.66 2.74
C GLY A 608 1.82 17.65 1.70
N TRP A 609 2.68 17.23 0.78
CA TRP A 609 2.37 16.20 -0.21
C TRP A 609 2.11 14.84 0.45
N LEU A 610 2.99 14.39 1.35
CA LEU A 610 2.78 13.14 2.11
C LEU A 610 1.51 13.19 2.96
N LEU A 611 1.18 14.36 3.52
CA LEU A 611 -0.07 14.56 4.24
C LEU A 611 -1.30 14.32 3.35
N THR A 612 -1.25 14.67 2.05
CA THR A 612 -2.36 14.35 1.14
C THR A 612 -2.60 12.85 1.00
N VAL A 613 -1.55 12.02 1.06
CA VAL A 613 -1.65 10.56 1.05
C VAL A 613 -2.33 10.06 2.33
N ALA A 614 -1.91 10.60 3.49
CA ALA A 614 -2.52 10.26 4.77
C ALA A 614 -4.02 10.60 4.80
N VAL A 615 -4.38 11.81 4.35
CA VAL A 615 -5.79 12.24 4.26
C VAL A 615 -6.56 11.38 3.26
N GLY A 616 -5.95 10.98 2.14
CA GLY A 616 -6.59 10.09 1.17
C GLY A 616 -7.00 8.75 1.79
N ASN A 617 -6.11 8.14 2.57
CA ASN A 617 -6.41 6.90 3.29
C ASN A 617 -7.48 7.11 4.37
N ILE A 618 -7.52 8.26 5.05
CA ILE A 618 -8.60 8.60 5.99
C ILE A 618 -9.95 8.75 5.27
N ILE A 619 -9.98 9.31 4.06
CA ILE A 619 -11.21 9.41 3.27
C ILE A 619 -11.79 8.03 2.95
N VAL A 620 -10.93 7.05 2.65
CA VAL A 620 -11.39 5.66 2.44
C VAL A 620 -12.13 5.15 3.69
N LEU A 621 -11.59 5.38 4.89
CA LEU A 621 -12.24 4.98 6.15
C LEU A 621 -13.60 5.66 6.33
N ILE A 622 -13.67 6.97 6.07
CA ILE A 622 -14.92 7.73 6.21
C ILE A 622 -15.97 7.19 5.24
N ILE A 623 -15.59 6.90 3.99
CA ILE A 623 -16.53 6.40 2.98
C ILE A 623 -16.97 4.98 3.31
N ALA A 624 -16.06 4.11 3.74
CA ALA A 624 -16.40 2.73 4.12
C ALA A 624 -17.44 2.69 5.26
N GLU A 625 -17.26 3.51 6.29
CA GLU A 625 -18.20 3.61 7.42
C GLU A 625 -19.51 4.33 7.07
N ALA A 626 -19.47 5.33 6.18
CA ALA A 626 -20.64 6.17 5.88
C ALA A 626 -21.53 5.63 4.75
N ALA A 627 -20.97 4.92 3.78
CA ALA A 627 -21.69 4.54 2.57
C ALA A 627 -22.46 3.22 2.70
N THR A 628 -22.11 2.35 3.67
CA THR A 628 -22.70 1.01 3.93
C THR A 628 -23.34 0.41 2.66
N LEU A 629 -22.52 0.23 1.63
CA LEU A 629 -22.97 -0.33 0.35
C LEU A 629 -22.77 -1.84 0.41
N ASP A 630 -23.84 -2.59 0.19
CA ASP A 630 -23.77 -4.07 0.18
C ASP A 630 -22.94 -4.60 -1.00
N ASP A 631 -22.89 -3.83 -2.10
CA ASP A 631 -22.27 -4.22 -3.36
C ASP A 631 -20.89 -3.56 -3.57
N GLN A 632 -19.84 -4.36 -3.74
CA GLN A 632 -18.47 -3.85 -3.99
C GLN A 632 -18.35 -3.05 -5.30
N TRP A 633 -19.08 -3.44 -6.35
CA TRP A 633 -19.04 -2.70 -7.62
C TRP A 633 -19.60 -1.28 -7.46
N ALA A 634 -20.59 -1.09 -6.58
CA ALA A 634 -21.18 0.21 -6.29
C ALA A 634 -20.19 1.11 -5.53
N GLU A 635 -19.40 0.54 -4.63
CA GLU A 635 -18.29 1.25 -3.96
C GLU A 635 -17.27 1.77 -4.98
N TYR A 636 -16.87 0.97 -5.96
CA TYR A 636 -15.95 1.42 -7.01
C TYR A 636 -16.52 2.57 -7.85
N ILE A 637 -17.81 2.51 -8.21
CA ILE A 637 -18.49 3.59 -8.95
C ILE A 637 -18.62 4.86 -8.09
N LEU A 638 -18.87 4.74 -6.79
CA LEU A 638 -18.90 5.87 -5.86
C LEU A 638 -17.54 6.60 -5.84
N PHE A 639 -16.44 5.85 -5.68
CA PHE A 639 -15.08 6.43 -5.69
C PHE A 639 -14.75 7.08 -7.05
N ALA A 640 -15.11 6.44 -8.17
CA ALA A 640 -14.92 7.02 -9.50
C ALA A 640 -15.68 8.35 -9.66
N SER A 641 -16.95 8.37 -9.23
CA SER A 641 -17.82 9.55 -9.32
C SER A 641 -17.30 10.71 -8.47
N LEU A 642 -16.89 10.42 -7.23
CA LEU A 642 -16.27 11.41 -6.34
C LEU A 642 -14.99 11.98 -6.95
N LEU A 643 -14.13 11.14 -7.52
CA LEU A 643 -12.89 11.62 -8.15
C LEU A 643 -13.17 12.48 -9.38
N VAL A 644 -14.19 12.19 -10.18
CA VAL A 644 -14.60 13.05 -11.30
C VAL A 644 -15.04 14.43 -10.81
N VAL A 645 -15.84 14.51 -9.75
CA VAL A 645 -16.23 15.79 -9.13
C VAL A 645 -15.00 16.56 -8.65
N VAL A 646 -14.09 15.89 -7.95
CA VAL A 646 -12.85 16.49 -7.46
C VAL A 646 -11.92 16.91 -8.61
N CYS A 647 -11.91 16.17 -9.72
CA CYS A 647 -11.17 16.52 -10.92
C CYS A 647 -11.67 17.85 -11.51
N PHE A 648 -13.00 18.07 -11.57
CA PHE A 648 -13.55 19.35 -12.01
C PHE A 648 -13.19 20.51 -11.06
N ILE A 649 -13.26 20.28 -9.73
CA ILE A 649 -12.85 21.27 -8.72
C ILE A 649 -11.37 21.61 -8.89
N PHE A 650 -10.50 20.61 -9.03
CA PHE A 650 -9.07 20.80 -9.23
C PHE A 650 -8.77 21.53 -10.54
N ALA A 651 -9.45 21.19 -11.64
CA ALA A 651 -9.30 21.86 -12.93
C ALA A 651 -9.71 23.34 -12.84
N PHE A 652 -10.80 23.64 -12.13
CA PHE A 652 -11.23 25.00 -11.86
C PHE A 652 -10.18 25.77 -11.03
N MET A 653 -9.71 25.19 -9.92
CA MET A 653 -8.66 25.80 -9.09
C MET A 653 -7.36 26.02 -9.87
N ALA A 654 -6.97 25.06 -10.71
CA ALA A 654 -5.78 25.13 -11.56
C ALA A 654 -5.89 26.23 -12.63
N HIS A 655 -7.09 26.51 -13.14
CA HIS A 655 -7.30 27.58 -14.12
C HIS A 655 -6.96 28.96 -13.54
N PHE A 656 -7.26 29.20 -12.27
CA PHE A 656 -6.94 30.45 -11.57
C PHE A 656 -5.53 30.49 -10.98
N TYR A 657 -4.76 29.39 -11.08
CA TYR A 657 -3.43 29.33 -10.51
C TYR A 657 -2.40 30.04 -11.39
N THR A 658 -1.70 31.02 -10.80
CA THR A 658 -0.58 31.69 -11.45
C THR A 658 0.74 31.04 -11.05
N TYR A 659 1.49 30.54 -12.02
CA TYR A 659 2.84 30.01 -11.80
C TYR A 659 3.78 31.11 -11.30
N ILE A 660 4.49 30.83 -10.21
CA ILE A 660 5.47 31.72 -9.59
C ILE A 660 6.85 31.12 -9.80
N ASP A 661 7.82 31.97 -10.14
CA ASP A 661 9.24 31.60 -10.21
C ASP A 661 9.91 31.99 -8.88
N PRO A 662 10.23 31.04 -7.99
CA PRO A 662 10.80 31.35 -6.69
C PRO A 662 12.15 32.08 -6.80
N ALA A 663 12.96 31.76 -7.82
CA ALA A 663 14.27 32.35 -8.01
C ALA A 663 14.18 33.85 -8.32
N LYS A 664 13.17 34.27 -9.09
CA LYS A 664 12.92 35.70 -9.36
C LYS A 664 12.52 36.47 -8.12
N ILE A 665 11.64 35.91 -7.29
CA ILE A 665 11.22 36.56 -6.04
C ILE A 665 12.40 36.62 -5.06
N GLU A 666 13.14 35.54 -4.89
CA GLU A 666 14.32 35.52 -4.03
C GLU A 666 15.39 36.51 -4.52
N ALA A 667 15.59 36.64 -5.83
CA ALA A 667 16.49 37.63 -6.42
C ALA A 667 16.06 39.08 -6.17
N GLN A 668 14.76 39.39 -6.28
CA GLN A 668 14.20 40.72 -5.96
C GLN A 668 14.50 41.12 -4.51
N PHE A 669 14.44 40.16 -3.58
CA PHE A 669 14.78 40.39 -2.18
C PHE A 669 16.27 40.21 -1.86
N ALA A 670 17.12 39.81 -2.83
CA ALA A 670 18.57 39.75 -2.69
C ALA A 670 19.29 41.00 -3.21
N GLU A 671 18.75 41.68 -4.23
CA GLU A 671 19.32 42.92 -4.78
C GLU A 671 19.25 44.07 -3.76
N ARG A 672 20.38 44.39 -3.07
CA ARG A 672 20.46 45.52 -2.11
C ARG A 672 19.78 46.78 -2.63
N ASP A 673 18.96 47.39 -1.78
CA ASP A 673 18.32 48.68 -2.04
C ASP A 673 19.38 49.67 -2.58
N PRO A 674 19.12 50.38 -3.69
CA PRO A 674 20.02 51.39 -4.20
C PRO A 674 20.42 52.41 -3.11
N GLU A 675 19.47 52.74 -2.23
CA GLU A 675 19.68 53.65 -1.09
C GLU A 675 20.61 53.08 -0.01
N GLU A 676 20.61 51.76 0.25
CA GLU A 676 21.55 51.12 1.17
C GLU A 676 22.96 51.08 0.58
N LYS A 677 23.09 50.77 -0.71
CA LYS A 677 24.37 50.87 -1.44
C LYS A 677 24.91 52.30 -1.44
N GLU A 678 24.04 53.29 -1.55
CA GLU A 678 24.44 54.71 -1.52
C GLU A 678 24.79 55.17 -0.10
N LYS A 679 24.08 54.72 0.94
CA LYS A 679 24.43 54.98 2.35
C LYS A 679 25.73 54.30 2.77
N GLU A 680 26.01 53.07 2.33
CA GLU A 680 27.30 52.41 2.55
C GLU A 680 28.42 53.08 1.76
N LYS A 681 28.19 53.48 0.49
CA LYS A 681 29.16 54.29 -0.27
C LYS A 681 29.43 55.63 0.41
N ARG A 682 28.41 56.31 0.93
CA ARG A 682 28.60 57.56 1.68
C ARG A 682 29.38 57.31 2.97
N LYS A 683 29.05 56.27 3.75
CA LYS A 683 29.77 55.89 4.97
C LYS A 683 31.22 55.44 4.71
N SER A 684 31.47 54.71 3.62
CA SER A 684 32.82 54.26 3.25
C SER A 684 33.66 55.42 2.74
N VAL A 685 33.09 56.33 1.94
CA VAL A 685 33.76 57.58 1.53
C VAL A 685 34.05 58.45 2.74
N GLU A 686 33.13 58.54 3.70
CA GLU A 686 33.29 59.32 4.93
C GLU A 686 34.33 58.72 5.90
N MET A 687 34.40 57.39 6.03
CA MET A 687 35.47 56.70 6.77
C MET A 687 36.83 56.83 6.09
N THR A 688 36.89 56.75 4.76
CA THR A 688 38.14 56.91 4.00
C THR A 688 38.67 58.34 4.11
N ARG A 689 37.77 59.33 4.14
CA ARG A 689 38.10 60.75 4.32
C ARG A 689 38.56 61.05 5.75
N LYS A 690 37.99 60.41 6.77
CA LYS A 690 38.47 60.48 8.17
C LYS A 690 39.84 59.80 8.33
N GLY A 691 40.03 58.60 7.79
CA GLY A 691 41.31 57.90 7.82
C GLY A 691 42.43 58.68 7.11
N SER A 692 42.16 59.27 5.94
CA SER A 692 43.14 60.12 5.24
C SER A 692 43.46 61.43 5.99
N ALA A 693 42.52 61.96 6.77
CA ALA A 693 42.74 63.15 7.60
C ALA A 693 43.53 62.85 8.88
N GLU A 694 43.36 61.66 9.46
CA GLU A 694 44.18 61.18 10.58
C GLU A 694 45.60 60.84 10.13
N GLN A 695 45.75 60.19 8.97
CA GLN A 695 47.06 59.84 8.42
C GLN A 695 47.87 61.08 7.99
N ARG A 696 47.22 62.13 7.43
CA ARG A 696 47.87 63.44 7.20
C ARG A 696 48.23 64.19 8.48
N LYS A 697 47.56 63.92 9.62
CA LYS A 697 47.92 64.50 10.92
C LYS A 697 49.08 63.74 11.57
N GLU A 698 49.17 62.43 11.37
CA GLU A 698 50.31 61.60 11.79
C GLU A 698 51.57 61.89 10.97
N ASP A 699 51.46 62.03 9.65
CA ASP A 699 52.61 62.35 8.78
C ASP A 699 53.18 63.74 9.05
N ARG A 700 52.36 64.71 9.46
CA ARG A 700 52.84 66.04 9.92
C ARG A 700 53.49 66.00 11.29
N ARG A 701 53.10 65.06 12.16
CA ARG A 701 53.74 64.87 13.48
C ARG A 701 55.05 64.09 13.37
N SER A 702 55.21 63.21 12.38
CA SER A 702 56.45 62.47 12.17
C SER A 702 57.53 63.33 11.48
N SER A 703 57.16 64.23 10.57
CA SER A 703 58.08 65.14 9.87
C SER A 703 58.72 66.21 10.76
N ASP A 704 58.05 66.64 11.84
CA ASP A 704 58.62 67.61 12.80
C ASP A 704 59.60 66.96 13.80
N SER A 705 59.74 65.62 13.79
CA SER A 705 60.58 64.89 14.78
C SER A 705 61.95 64.45 14.26
N SER A 706 62.24 64.61 12.95
CA SER A 706 63.47 64.11 12.33
C SER A 706 64.55 65.15 12.04
N SER A 707 64.42 66.39 12.55
CA SER A 707 65.39 67.47 12.30
C SER A 707 66.50 67.61 13.36
N ASP A 708 66.48 66.88 14.49
CA ASP A 708 67.34 67.19 15.66
C ASP A 708 68.26 66.06 16.17
N LYS A 709 68.47 64.96 15.42
CA LYS A 709 69.24 63.80 15.93
C LYS A 709 70.38 63.25 15.08
N GLU A 710 70.93 64.02 14.14
CA GLU A 710 72.09 63.58 13.34
C GLU A 710 73.28 64.52 13.47
N LYS A 711 73.73 64.74 14.72
CA LYS A 711 74.99 65.45 15.01
C LYS A 711 75.69 64.95 16.28
N THR A 712 75.76 63.64 16.55
CA THR A 712 76.75 63.12 17.52
C THR A 712 76.94 61.60 17.40
N ARG A 713 78.02 61.18 16.74
CA ARG A 713 78.96 60.10 17.15
C ARG A 713 79.63 59.47 15.93
N GLN A 714 80.83 59.96 15.65
CA GLN A 714 81.83 59.26 14.87
C GLN A 714 83.13 59.28 15.72
N THR A 715 83.32 58.26 16.57
CA THR A 715 84.65 57.81 17.07
C THR A 715 84.50 56.59 17.99
N ARG A 716 84.88 55.40 17.51
CA ARG A 716 85.91 54.51 18.08
C ARG A 716 85.83 53.12 17.44
N ILE A 717 86.91 52.85 16.68
CA ILE A 717 87.55 51.58 16.26
C ILE A 717 86.64 50.49 15.69
#